data_AF-A0A497GNH3-F1
#
_entry.id   AF-A0A497GNH3-F1
#
_cell.length_a   1.000
_cell.length_b   1.000
_cell.length_c   1.000
_cell.angle_alpha   90.00
_cell.angle_beta   90.00
_cell.angle_gamma   90.00
#
_symmetry.space_group_name_H-M   'P 1'
#
loop_
_entity.id
_entity.type
_entity.pdbx_description
1 polymer ?
#
loop_
_entity_poly.entity_id
_entity_poly.type
_entity_poly.pdbx_seq_one_letter_code
_entity_poly.pdbx_strand_id
1 'polypeptide(L)'
;VFTPSIRSAETLAKKLRTKLKEETNLPDEVLDTIIATHHHLIDADKRRMVEELARQGKVKVIFTVRTLLQGIDIGTIARIVHYGLPEDVREFKQREGRKGRRKELPFSETIIVPIRPWDRRLVELGMEGLREYVSMPLENVFINPNNKYVLMFKALFKVKKCPNNLTEEERKLLEELKLVKPVRGLFGTSLSLSERGKKVWRNLNFYEFGPPYGINRFLIDDQGNEVFIGSNVSWRDLVEKYQPGCFDYSDDAIVVEIKINSIIEQDIPSAINNMKFLKEAYEQYYAIKKQWGEEPNILKDFISGKLTSIVQCYIKVPHNGFGEFVEESEHVIWEIESRRPKVVKFGNEYRVMYESKYILLNSQVKGTYRDFTYGYMYELDPTENVDDIRVGLALLKLILRLSDYKISLNELSYVVEEKPRKIMLLWENECSGIIESIDWDMVRKSIDDFKPSRICELLLWAIDENVVAKVIENNISWGEMKKCAHKVLDYIQGVLRLKLRDLGEVRIPKPSRELKLLSLDIFPISINNVTYYIVTAFDGEEYDQLVLDIHEKGKQLTFDTIEGIDKLLNIIRKAIDEGFKVLIYGQKSQLQEIARTSKTLQILLKSLEETNTIIDVHDVVKKVLGLDIAPIEELEKHLNIQVRKISLSQLRSSYHNAIAKDTTKQFLIKQFLDEAKEYSRSNVYSTYIMYLIFSYLNRRSLPNSR
;
A
#
# COMPACT_ATOMS: atom_id res chain seq x y z
N VAL A 1 15.01 -25.22 11.64
CA VAL A 1 13.62 -24.74 11.58
C VAL A 1 13.65 -23.35 10.96
N PHE A 2 13.13 -23.20 9.74
CA PHE A 2 12.97 -21.89 9.11
C PHE A 2 11.65 -21.28 9.55
N THR A 3 11.68 -20.02 9.93
CA THR A 3 10.54 -19.25 10.41
C THR A 3 10.38 -17.97 9.59
N PRO A 4 9.17 -17.39 9.47
CA PRO A 4 8.93 -16.22 8.63
C PRO A 4 9.51 -14.94 9.25
N SER A 5 9.80 -14.97 10.54
CA SER A 5 10.20 -13.81 11.32
C SER A 5 11.09 -14.20 12.50
N ILE A 6 11.86 -13.22 12.98
CA ILE A 6 12.74 -13.37 14.15
C ILE A 6 11.91 -13.74 15.37
N ARG A 7 10.78 -13.04 15.57
CA ARG A 7 9.63 -13.45 16.39
C ARG A 7 9.52 -14.95 16.52
N SER A 8 9.22 -15.58 15.39
CA SER A 8 8.76 -16.96 15.38
C SER A 8 9.92 -17.88 15.74
N ALA A 9 11.15 -17.49 15.41
CA ALA A 9 12.34 -18.24 15.79
C ALA A 9 12.54 -18.23 17.31
N GLU A 10 12.53 -17.05 17.94
CA GLU A 10 12.73 -16.87 19.38
C GLU A 10 11.60 -17.52 20.20
N THR A 11 10.33 -17.23 19.86
CA THR A 11 9.18 -17.79 20.57
C THR A 11 9.17 -19.33 20.51
N LEU A 12 9.45 -19.93 19.35
CA LEU A 12 9.48 -21.39 19.21
C LEU A 12 10.67 -22.02 19.94
N ALA A 13 11.83 -21.37 19.94
CA ALA A 13 12.99 -21.82 20.70
C ALA A 13 12.69 -21.83 22.21
N LYS A 14 12.15 -20.74 22.74
CA LYS A 14 11.74 -20.61 24.15
C LYS A 14 10.72 -21.67 24.55
N LYS A 15 9.65 -21.83 23.76
CA LYS A 15 8.64 -22.88 23.99
C LYS A 15 9.24 -24.28 24.02
N LEU A 16 10.14 -24.58 23.09
CA LEU A 16 10.78 -25.89 23.03
C LEU A 16 11.67 -26.13 24.25
N ARG A 17 12.43 -25.12 24.68
CA ARG A 17 13.25 -25.19 25.91
C ARG A 17 12.37 -25.44 27.14
N THR A 18 11.32 -24.64 27.35
CA THR A 18 10.41 -24.79 28.49
C THR A 18 9.79 -26.17 28.52
N LYS A 19 9.23 -26.63 27.39
CA LYS A 19 8.59 -27.94 27.31
C LYS A 19 9.58 -29.08 27.56
N LEU A 20 10.80 -29.02 27.01
CA LEU A 20 11.82 -30.03 27.28
C LEU A 20 12.29 -29.99 28.73
N LYS A 21 12.40 -28.82 29.35
CA LYS A 21 12.73 -28.69 30.78
C LYS A 21 11.69 -29.39 31.64
N GLU A 22 10.41 -29.18 31.36
CA GLU A 22 9.29 -29.83 32.05
C GLU A 22 9.26 -31.35 31.83
N GLU A 23 9.53 -31.82 30.62
CA GLU A 23 9.44 -33.25 30.27
C GLU A 23 10.69 -34.06 30.64
N THR A 24 11.88 -33.45 30.65
CA THR A 24 13.17 -34.17 30.77
C THR A 24 14.02 -33.75 31.97
N ASN A 25 13.67 -32.66 32.64
CA ASN A 25 14.40 -32.09 33.78
C ASN A 25 15.88 -31.79 33.47
N LEU A 26 16.22 -31.51 32.21
CA LEU A 26 17.57 -31.13 31.79
C LEU A 26 17.95 -29.72 32.31
N PRO A 27 19.22 -29.49 32.67
CA PRO A 27 19.71 -28.15 33.05
C PRO A 27 19.61 -27.14 31.90
N ASP A 28 19.40 -25.88 32.23
CA ASP A 28 19.28 -24.78 31.24
C ASP A 28 20.53 -24.67 30.35
N GLU A 29 21.74 -24.87 30.90
CA GLU A 29 23.01 -24.86 30.14
C GLU A 29 23.02 -25.88 28.99
N VAL A 30 22.44 -27.06 29.21
CA VAL A 30 22.33 -28.11 28.19
C VAL A 30 21.31 -27.69 27.14
N LEU A 31 20.13 -27.21 27.57
CA LEU A 31 19.05 -26.75 26.70
C LEU A 31 19.49 -25.59 25.79
N ASP A 32 20.25 -24.63 26.34
CA ASP A 32 20.80 -23.49 25.61
C ASP A 32 21.88 -23.90 24.60
N THR A 33 22.56 -25.02 24.85
CA THR A 33 23.52 -25.60 23.90
C THR A 33 22.82 -26.35 22.76
N ILE A 34 21.77 -27.13 23.06
CA ILE A 34 21.10 -27.96 22.05
C ILE A 34 20.09 -27.17 21.19
N ILE A 35 19.54 -26.08 21.70
CA ILE A 35 18.57 -25.22 21.02
C ILE A 35 19.17 -23.83 20.84
N ALA A 36 19.37 -23.42 19.58
CA ALA A 36 19.89 -22.12 19.24
C ALA A 36 18.93 -21.34 18.32
N THR A 37 19.04 -20.02 18.37
CA THR A 37 18.42 -19.10 17.42
C THR A 37 19.50 -18.47 16.55
N HIS A 38 19.15 -18.12 15.31
CA HIS A 38 20.08 -17.53 14.35
C HIS A 38 19.39 -16.49 13.46
N HIS A 39 19.65 -15.20 13.71
CA HIS A 39 19.12 -14.06 12.95
C HIS A 39 20.01 -12.83 13.07
N HIS A 40 19.72 -11.76 12.31
CA HIS A 40 20.60 -10.61 12.18
C HIS A 40 20.72 -9.76 13.46
N LEU A 41 19.72 -9.80 14.35
CA LEU A 41 19.77 -9.16 15.67
C LEU A 41 20.70 -9.88 16.67
N ILE A 42 21.17 -11.10 16.38
CA ILE A 42 22.16 -11.80 17.23
C ILE A 42 23.57 -11.34 16.88
N ASP A 43 24.37 -11.04 17.90
CA ASP A 43 25.77 -10.68 17.77
C ASP A 43 26.56 -11.64 16.87
N ALA A 44 27.47 -11.07 16.07
CA ALA A 44 28.24 -11.82 15.08
C ALA A 44 29.06 -12.96 15.71
N ASP A 45 29.64 -12.73 16.89
CA ASP A 45 30.44 -13.75 17.59
C ASP A 45 29.56 -14.89 18.13
N LYS A 46 28.38 -14.56 18.67
CA LYS A 46 27.40 -15.56 19.10
C LYS A 46 26.88 -16.37 17.92
N ARG A 47 26.63 -15.75 16.76
CA ARG A 47 26.28 -16.46 15.51
C ARG A 47 27.37 -17.43 15.07
N ARG A 48 28.64 -16.98 15.01
CA ARG A 48 29.79 -17.85 14.67
C ARG A 48 29.92 -19.02 15.63
N MET A 49 29.70 -18.80 16.93
CA MET A 49 29.71 -19.86 17.93
C MET A 49 28.60 -20.89 17.68
N VAL A 50 27.37 -20.45 17.42
CA VAL A 50 26.24 -21.34 17.08
C VAL A 50 26.56 -22.16 15.81
N GLU A 51 27.11 -21.54 14.78
CA GLU A 51 27.50 -22.23 13.55
C GLU A 51 28.55 -23.32 13.80
N GLU A 52 29.58 -23.02 14.61
CA GLU A 52 30.63 -23.98 14.96
C GLU A 52 30.10 -25.15 15.80
N LEU A 53 29.30 -24.86 16.82
CA LEU A 53 28.66 -25.89 17.64
C LEU A 53 27.68 -26.75 16.83
N ALA A 54 27.05 -26.19 15.81
CA ALA A 54 26.21 -26.93 14.87
C ALA A 54 27.02 -27.87 13.96
N ARG A 55 28.19 -27.41 13.44
CA ARG A 55 29.11 -28.28 12.67
C ARG A 55 29.61 -29.45 13.50
N GLN A 56 29.88 -29.22 14.79
CA GLN A 56 30.27 -30.26 15.76
C GLN A 56 29.09 -31.17 16.16
N GLY A 57 27.86 -30.87 15.73
CA GLY A 57 26.66 -31.64 16.08
C GLY A 57 26.21 -31.48 17.53
N LYS A 58 26.70 -30.47 18.26
CA LYS A 58 26.29 -30.15 19.63
C LYS A 58 24.94 -29.45 19.65
N VAL A 59 24.73 -28.49 18.74
CA VAL A 59 23.41 -27.89 18.51
C VAL A 59 22.55 -28.90 17.74
N LYS A 60 21.37 -29.21 18.26
CA LYS A 60 20.43 -30.18 17.66
C LYS A 60 19.30 -29.50 16.90
N VAL A 61 18.87 -28.33 17.35
CA VAL A 61 17.79 -27.56 16.71
C VAL A 61 18.22 -26.11 16.59
N ILE A 62 18.17 -25.58 15.37
CA ILE A 62 18.38 -24.16 15.10
C ILE A 62 17.09 -23.56 14.55
N PHE A 63 16.60 -22.53 15.20
CA PHE A 63 15.52 -21.69 14.70
C PHE A 63 16.12 -20.48 13.98
N THR A 64 15.72 -20.25 12.74
CA THR A 64 16.35 -19.23 11.90
C THR A 64 15.35 -18.61 10.93
N VAL A 65 15.66 -17.38 10.54
CA VAL A 65 15.00 -16.67 9.44
C VAL A 65 15.80 -16.89 8.15
N ARG A 66 16.04 -15.85 7.36
CA ARG A 66 16.83 -15.90 6.12
C ARG A 66 18.35 -16.01 6.32
N THR A 67 18.89 -15.84 7.53
CA THR A 67 20.34 -15.73 7.75
C THR A 67 21.12 -17.03 7.51
N LEU A 68 20.51 -18.20 7.68
CA LEU A 68 21.14 -19.49 7.32
C LEU A 68 20.87 -19.92 5.87
N LEU A 69 20.22 -19.09 5.05
CA LEU A 69 19.96 -19.39 3.63
C LEU A 69 21.20 -19.31 2.76
N GLN A 70 22.23 -18.55 3.15
CA GLN A 70 23.40 -18.27 2.32
C GLN A 70 24.69 -18.76 2.99
N GLY A 71 25.61 -19.30 2.19
CA GLY A 71 27.04 -19.41 2.53
C GLY A 71 27.48 -20.39 3.64
N ILE A 72 26.59 -20.91 4.48
CA ILE A 72 27.00 -21.71 5.64
C ILE A 72 26.91 -23.21 5.34
N ASP A 73 28.01 -23.95 5.55
CA ASP A 73 28.03 -25.42 5.47
C ASP A 73 27.91 -26.05 6.87
N ILE A 74 26.71 -26.49 7.20
CA ILE A 74 26.43 -27.35 8.36
C ILE A 74 26.06 -28.72 7.78
N GLY A 75 27.08 -29.54 7.49
CA GLY A 75 26.90 -30.82 6.79
C GLY A 75 26.04 -31.84 7.53
N THR A 76 25.75 -31.62 8.81
CA THR A 76 25.03 -32.55 9.70
C THR A 76 23.50 -32.42 9.66
N ILE A 77 22.95 -31.47 8.89
CA ILE A 77 21.51 -31.24 8.87
C ILE A 77 20.79 -32.35 8.07
N ALA A 78 19.96 -33.14 8.76
CA ALA A 78 19.10 -34.16 8.16
C ALA A 78 17.66 -33.68 7.92
N ARG A 79 17.17 -32.69 8.67
CA ARG A 79 15.76 -32.28 8.66
C ARG A 79 15.61 -30.77 8.51
N ILE A 80 14.75 -30.37 7.58
CA ILE A 80 14.25 -29.00 7.49
C ILE A 80 12.80 -28.97 7.93
N VAL A 81 12.48 -28.01 8.78
CA VAL A 81 11.11 -27.70 9.19
C VAL A 81 10.80 -26.30 8.65
N HIS A 82 9.82 -26.18 7.78
CA HIS A 82 9.24 -24.91 7.33
C HIS A 82 8.08 -24.58 8.25
N TYR A 83 8.28 -23.62 9.15
CA TYR A 83 7.20 -23.02 9.90
C TYR A 83 6.62 -21.88 9.06
N GLY A 84 5.58 -22.19 8.28
CA GLY A 84 5.16 -21.40 7.13
C GLY A 84 6.09 -21.57 5.93
N LEU A 85 5.51 -21.56 4.73
CA LEU A 85 6.27 -21.64 3.49
C LEU A 85 6.84 -20.26 3.12
N PRO A 86 7.92 -20.20 2.33
CA PRO A 86 8.33 -18.95 1.70
C PRO A 86 7.52 -18.70 0.43
N GLU A 87 7.11 -17.46 0.17
CA GLU A 87 6.34 -17.13 -1.04
C GLU A 87 7.10 -17.42 -2.33
N ASP A 88 8.43 -17.24 -2.33
CA ASP A 88 9.29 -17.51 -3.48
C ASP A 88 9.82 -18.95 -3.48
N VAL A 89 9.76 -19.59 -4.65
CA VAL A 89 10.22 -20.97 -4.88
C VAL A 89 11.74 -21.05 -4.74
N ARG A 90 12.47 -19.99 -5.13
CA ARG A 90 13.91 -19.88 -4.92
C ARG A 90 14.28 -20.01 -3.44
N GLU A 91 13.56 -19.31 -2.56
CA GLU A 91 13.81 -19.39 -1.13
C GLU A 91 13.48 -20.80 -0.61
N PHE A 92 12.37 -21.41 -1.04
CA PHE A 92 12.04 -22.81 -0.70
C PHE A 92 13.18 -23.77 -1.06
N LYS A 93 13.69 -23.71 -2.29
CA LYS A 93 14.78 -24.59 -2.75
C LYS A 93 16.10 -24.31 -2.01
N GLN A 94 16.38 -23.06 -1.67
CA GLN A 94 17.56 -22.72 -0.86
C GLN A 94 17.48 -23.27 0.57
N ARG A 95 16.30 -23.24 1.20
CA ARG A 95 16.05 -23.86 2.52
C ARG A 95 16.26 -25.36 2.44
N GLU A 96 15.64 -26.02 1.47
CA GLU A 96 15.77 -27.48 1.27
C GLU A 96 17.20 -27.91 0.95
N GLY A 97 17.97 -27.09 0.23
CA GLY A 97 19.40 -27.34 -0.04
C GLY A 97 20.32 -27.27 1.18
N ARG A 98 19.79 -27.00 2.39
CA ARG A 98 20.55 -27.01 3.65
C ARG A 98 20.61 -28.39 4.30
N LYS A 99 19.74 -29.33 3.94
CA LYS A 99 19.77 -30.72 4.45
C LYS A 99 20.37 -31.70 3.44
N GLY A 100 20.79 -32.87 3.92
CA GLY A 100 21.17 -34.00 3.06
C GLY A 100 22.46 -33.78 2.25
N ARG A 101 23.40 -32.96 2.75
CA ARG A 101 24.66 -32.64 2.06
C ARG A 101 25.73 -33.74 2.14
N ARG A 102 25.51 -34.71 3.01
CA ARG A 102 26.47 -35.74 3.39
C ARG A 102 25.83 -37.11 3.15
N LYS A 103 26.54 -38.01 2.43
CA LYS A 103 26.00 -39.34 2.06
C LYS A 103 25.81 -40.24 3.27
N GLU A 104 26.59 -39.98 4.32
CA GLU A 104 26.54 -40.66 5.60
C GLU A 104 25.31 -40.28 6.46
N LEU A 105 24.50 -39.30 6.06
CA LEU A 105 23.25 -38.99 6.75
C LEU A 105 22.22 -40.09 6.48
N PRO A 106 21.63 -40.70 7.53
CA PRO A 106 20.71 -41.84 7.37
C PRO A 106 19.39 -41.46 6.70
N PHE A 107 18.99 -40.19 6.74
CA PHE A 107 17.76 -39.70 6.13
C PHE A 107 17.85 -38.21 5.80
N SER A 108 16.93 -37.77 4.94
CA SER A 108 16.65 -36.37 4.66
C SER A 108 15.14 -36.15 4.72
N GLU A 109 14.68 -35.19 5.53
CA GLU A 109 13.25 -35.01 5.79
C GLU A 109 12.81 -33.55 5.71
N THR A 110 11.60 -33.33 5.19
CA THR A 110 10.93 -32.02 5.17
C THR A 110 9.69 -32.11 6.03
N ILE A 111 9.53 -31.17 6.96
CA ILE A 111 8.27 -30.96 7.68
C ILE A 111 7.76 -29.58 7.32
N ILE A 112 6.49 -29.49 6.92
CA ILE A 112 5.82 -28.22 6.65
C ILE A 112 4.74 -28.04 7.72
N VAL A 113 4.84 -26.94 8.46
CA VAL A 113 3.85 -26.53 9.46
C VAL A 113 3.12 -25.31 8.90
N PRO A 114 1.88 -25.46 8.41
CA PRO A 114 1.13 -24.36 7.80
C PRO A 114 0.66 -23.38 8.88
N ILE A 115 0.93 -22.09 8.69
CA ILE A 115 0.56 -21.06 9.68
C ILE A 115 -0.27 -19.94 9.07
N ARG A 116 -0.01 -19.57 7.80
CA ARG A 116 -0.74 -18.56 7.04
C ARG A 116 -1.88 -19.16 6.22
N PRO A 117 -2.91 -18.38 5.83
CA PRO A 117 -3.97 -18.82 4.93
C PRO A 117 -3.46 -19.50 3.65
N TRP A 118 -2.46 -18.92 2.98
CA TRP A 118 -1.90 -19.53 1.77
C TRP A 118 -1.20 -20.88 2.04
N ASP A 119 -0.52 -21.06 3.19
CA ASP A 119 0.06 -22.36 3.55
C ASP A 119 -1.03 -23.43 3.69
N ARG A 120 -2.14 -23.07 4.35
CA ARG A 120 -3.29 -23.96 4.56
C ARG A 120 -3.93 -24.31 3.22
N ARG A 121 -4.01 -23.35 2.29
CA ARG A 121 -4.49 -23.61 0.93
C ARG A 121 -3.64 -24.63 0.19
N LEU A 122 -2.32 -24.62 0.36
CA LEU A 122 -1.46 -25.64 -0.23
C LEU A 122 -1.79 -27.04 0.32
N VAL A 123 -2.06 -27.14 1.63
CA VAL A 123 -2.47 -28.40 2.26
C VAL A 123 -3.80 -28.91 1.71
N GLU A 124 -4.77 -28.02 1.46
CA GLU A 124 -6.04 -28.38 0.82
C GLU A 124 -5.86 -28.95 -0.59
N LEU A 125 -4.86 -28.46 -1.35
CA LEU A 125 -4.50 -28.99 -2.67
C LEU A 125 -3.77 -30.34 -2.61
N GLY A 126 -3.38 -30.79 -1.41
CA GLY A 126 -2.73 -32.07 -1.18
C GLY A 126 -1.36 -32.20 -1.86
N MET A 127 -0.95 -33.46 -2.08
CA MET A 127 0.37 -33.77 -2.63
C MET A 127 0.58 -33.26 -4.07
N GLU A 128 -0.49 -33.15 -4.86
CA GLU A 128 -0.42 -32.62 -6.22
C GLU A 128 -0.09 -31.12 -6.21
N GLY A 129 -0.76 -30.33 -5.37
CA GLY A 129 -0.47 -28.91 -5.22
C GLY A 129 0.98 -28.65 -4.77
N LEU A 130 1.47 -29.43 -3.79
CA LEU A 130 2.86 -29.33 -3.36
C LEU A 130 3.86 -29.64 -4.49
N ARG A 131 3.59 -30.69 -5.30
CA ARG A 131 4.44 -31.00 -6.45
C ARG A 131 4.44 -29.89 -7.48
N GLU A 132 3.27 -29.31 -7.79
CA GLU A 132 3.15 -28.18 -8.73
C GLU A 132 3.93 -26.97 -8.22
N TYR A 133 3.72 -26.56 -6.96
CA TYR A 133 4.44 -25.45 -6.32
C TYR A 133 5.97 -25.61 -6.40
N VAL A 134 6.50 -26.77 -5.99
CA VAL A 134 7.96 -27.00 -5.96
C VAL A 134 8.55 -27.11 -7.37
N SER A 135 7.74 -27.53 -8.35
CA SER A 135 8.14 -27.67 -9.75
C SER A 135 8.08 -26.36 -10.53
N MET A 136 7.49 -25.30 -9.97
CA MET A 136 7.46 -23.99 -10.61
C MET A 136 8.88 -23.51 -10.97
N PRO A 137 9.01 -22.77 -12.08
CA PRO A 137 10.30 -22.19 -12.46
C PRO A 137 10.75 -21.19 -11.39
N LEU A 138 12.05 -21.15 -11.12
CA LEU A 138 12.61 -20.17 -10.20
C LEU A 138 12.30 -18.75 -10.69
N GLU A 139 12.14 -17.84 -9.74
CA GLU A 139 12.08 -16.41 -10.02
C GLU A 139 13.35 -15.99 -10.78
N ASN A 140 13.26 -14.97 -11.64
CA ASN A 140 14.43 -14.42 -12.36
C ASN A 140 15.23 -13.45 -11.45
N VAL A 141 16.50 -13.22 -11.78
CA VAL A 141 17.29 -12.14 -11.17
C VAL A 141 17.42 -11.03 -12.21
N PHE A 142 16.90 -9.85 -11.90
CA PHE A 142 16.96 -8.69 -12.78
C PHE A 142 18.20 -7.87 -12.48
N ILE A 143 18.97 -7.55 -13.52
CA ILE A 143 20.15 -6.69 -13.41
C ILE A 143 19.97 -5.56 -14.43
N ASN A 144 19.86 -4.33 -13.94
CA ASN A 144 19.72 -3.14 -14.77
C ASN A 144 20.95 -2.22 -14.63
N PRO A 145 21.91 -2.28 -15.56
CA PRO A 145 23.08 -1.40 -15.53
C PRO A 145 22.75 0.10 -15.69
N ASN A 146 21.60 0.42 -16.28
CA ASN A 146 21.12 1.77 -16.55
C ASN A 146 20.18 2.29 -15.45
N ASN A 147 20.20 1.65 -14.28
CA ASN A 147 19.36 2.02 -13.15
C ASN A 147 19.69 3.44 -12.65
N LYS A 148 18.66 4.29 -12.54
CA LYS A 148 18.78 5.70 -12.15
C LYS A 148 19.22 5.88 -10.69
N TYR A 149 19.00 4.90 -9.81
CA TYR A 149 19.56 4.88 -8.46
C TYR A 149 21.09 4.78 -8.49
N VAL A 150 21.61 3.85 -9.30
CA VAL A 150 23.06 3.69 -9.51
C VAL A 150 23.65 4.93 -10.17
N LEU A 151 22.95 5.51 -11.16
CA LEU A 151 23.34 6.76 -11.81
C LEU A 151 23.39 7.92 -10.79
N MET A 152 22.37 8.07 -9.95
CA MET A 152 22.30 9.08 -8.90
C MET A 152 23.48 8.95 -7.93
N PHE A 153 23.79 7.74 -7.47
CA PHE A 153 24.94 7.50 -6.58
C PHE A 153 26.27 7.93 -7.24
N LYS A 154 26.51 7.50 -8.49
CA LYS A 154 27.72 7.87 -9.25
C LYS A 154 27.80 9.38 -9.47
N ALA A 155 26.68 10.02 -9.80
CA ALA A 155 26.60 11.46 -10.02
C ALA A 155 26.89 12.25 -8.74
N LEU A 156 26.31 11.87 -7.60
CA LEU A 156 26.60 12.51 -6.31
C LEU A 156 28.07 12.38 -5.92
N PHE A 157 28.67 11.21 -6.15
CA PHE A 157 30.10 11.00 -5.94
C PHE A 157 30.94 11.93 -6.83
N LYS A 158 30.60 12.05 -8.11
CA LYS A 158 31.26 12.98 -9.05
C LYS A 158 31.13 14.42 -8.61
N VAL A 159 29.96 14.90 -8.19
CA VAL A 159 29.79 16.27 -7.64
C VAL A 159 30.77 16.53 -6.49
N LYS A 160 30.99 15.53 -5.62
CA LYS A 160 31.86 15.66 -4.44
C LYS A 160 33.36 15.57 -4.76
N LYS A 161 33.76 14.82 -5.79
CA LYS A 161 35.17 14.52 -6.08
C LYS A 161 35.70 15.14 -7.37
N CYS A 162 34.87 15.22 -8.40
CA CYS A 162 35.23 15.66 -9.74
C CYS A 162 34.02 16.29 -10.45
N PRO A 163 33.52 17.47 -9.99
CA PRO A 163 32.26 18.07 -10.45
C PRO A 163 32.24 18.43 -11.95
N ASN A 164 33.41 18.54 -12.59
CA ASN A 164 33.53 18.83 -14.01
C ASN A 164 33.29 17.59 -14.92
N ASN A 165 33.15 16.39 -14.36
CA ASN A 165 33.00 15.13 -15.10
C ASN A 165 31.56 14.55 -15.06
N LEU A 166 30.57 15.42 -14.90
CA LEU A 166 29.16 15.05 -14.97
C LEU A 166 28.73 15.00 -16.42
N THR A 167 28.10 13.90 -16.80
CA THR A 167 27.35 13.80 -18.05
C THR A 167 26.07 14.63 -17.98
N GLU A 168 25.48 14.93 -19.13
CA GLU A 168 24.23 15.69 -19.19
C GLU A 168 23.07 14.95 -18.51
N GLU A 169 23.02 13.63 -18.65
CA GLU A 169 22.01 12.79 -17.98
C GLU A 169 22.15 12.84 -16.45
N GLU A 170 23.39 12.70 -15.94
CA GLU A 170 23.67 12.81 -14.50
C GLU A 170 23.31 14.19 -13.95
N ARG A 171 23.65 15.26 -14.69
CA ARG A 171 23.30 16.64 -14.33
C ARG A 171 21.78 16.79 -14.23
N LYS A 172 21.07 16.41 -15.29
CA LYS A 172 19.61 16.52 -15.38
C LYS A 172 18.91 15.76 -14.26
N LEU A 173 19.34 14.52 -13.98
CA LEU A 173 18.80 13.71 -12.89
C LEU A 173 18.97 14.40 -11.52
N LEU A 174 20.16 14.92 -11.22
CA LEU A 174 20.40 15.59 -9.94
C LEU A 174 19.63 16.91 -9.81
N GLU A 175 19.42 17.63 -10.90
CA GLU A 175 18.63 18.87 -10.94
C GLU A 175 17.13 18.58 -10.75
N GLU A 176 16.58 17.58 -11.45
CA GLU A 176 15.20 17.11 -11.29
C GLU A 176 14.89 16.69 -9.85
N LEU A 177 15.83 15.96 -9.22
CA LEU A 177 15.73 15.54 -7.82
C LEU A 177 16.11 16.65 -6.81
N LYS A 178 16.48 17.84 -7.30
CA LYS A 178 16.89 19.01 -6.49
C LYS A 178 18.05 18.70 -5.52
N LEU A 179 18.96 17.81 -5.92
CA LEU A 179 20.11 17.38 -5.12
C LEU A 179 21.34 18.26 -5.31
N VAL A 180 21.35 19.10 -6.33
CA VAL A 180 22.44 20.04 -6.62
C VAL A 180 21.94 21.47 -6.69
N LYS A 181 22.87 22.42 -6.56
CA LYS A 181 22.66 23.84 -6.78
C LYS A 181 23.86 24.43 -7.53
N PRO A 182 23.63 25.41 -8.41
CA PRO A 182 24.71 26.14 -9.06
C PRO A 182 25.48 26.99 -8.04
N VAL A 183 26.80 27.04 -8.18
CA VAL A 183 27.70 27.88 -7.40
C VAL A 183 28.58 28.64 -8.38
N ARG A 184 28.58 29.97 -8.28
CA ARG A 184 29.47 30.82 -9.07
C ARG A 184 30.83 30.90 -8.38
N GLY A 185 31.86 30.45 -9.09
CA GLY A 185 33.25 30.62 -8.71
C GLY A 185 33.99 31.55 -9.67
N LEU A 186 35.28 31.77 -9.39
CA LEU A 186 36.17 32.62 -10.20
C LEU A 186 36.33 32.13 -11.65
N PHE A 187 36.11 30.85 -11.92
CA PHE A 187 36.31 30.20 -13.22
C PHE A 187 35.00 29.77 -13.90
N GLY A 188 33.84 30.24 -13.42
CA GLY A 188 32.52 29.90 -13.98
C GLY A 188 31.53 29.35 -12.95
N THR A 189 30.42 28.78 -13.43
CA THR A 189 29.39 28.18 -12.57
C THR A 189 29.62 26.67 -12.47
N SER A 190 29.87 26.15 -11.26
CA SER A 190 29.97 24.72 -10.98
C SER A 190 28.75 24.22 -10.20
N LEU A 191 28.54 22.91 -10.14
CA LEU A 191 27.49 22.30 -9.31
C LEU A 191 28.05 21.91 -7.95
N SER A 192 27.29 22.18 -6.91
CA SER A 192 27.54 21.67 -5.56
C SER A 192 26.30 20.96 -5.03
N LEU A 193 26.46 20.11 -4.02
CA LEU A 193 25.32 19.48 -3.36
C LEU A 193 24.45 20.54 -2.67
N SER A 194 23.14 20.45 -2.88
CA SER A 194 22.14 21.16 -2.07
C SER A 194 22.11 20.57 -0.64
N GLU A 195 21.41 21.21 0.30
CA GLU A 195 21.22 20.61 1.65
C GLU A 195 20.51 19.26 1.57
N ARG A 196 19.56 19.11 0.65
CA ARG A 196 18.93 17.84 0.31
C ARG A 196 19.96 16.84 -0.22
N GLY A 197 20.80 17.25 -1.18
CA GLY A 197 21.86 16.40 -1.74
C GLY A 197 22.87 15.92 -0.70
N LYS A 198 23.26 16.78 0.25
CA LYS A 198 24.13 16.39 1.37
C LYS A 198 23.47 15.35 2.27
N LYS A 199 22.18 15.51 2.58
CA LYS A 199 21.41 14.54 3.38
C LYS A 199 21.31 13.19 2.66
N VAL A 200 20.99 13.19 1.37
CA VAL A 200 20.94 11.96 0.55
C VAL A 200 22.31 11.28 0.54
N TRP A 201 23.38 12.02 0.28
CA TRP A 201 24.74 11.47 0.30
C TRP A 201 25.12 10.81 1.64
N ARG A 202 24.70 11.40 2.76
CA ARG A 202 24.94 10.85 4.11
C ARG A 202 24.14 9.57 4.38
N ASN A 203 22.94 9.46 3.80
CA ASN A 203 22.01 8.38 4.06
C ASN A 203 22.21 7.15 3.16
N LEU A 204 23.00 7.26 2.09
CA LEU A 204 23.35 6.16 1.19
C LEU A 204 24.32 5.18 1.91
N ASN A 205 23.77 4.30 2.76
CA ASN A 205 24.49 3.25 3.47
C ASN A 205 24.22 1.87 2.85
N PHE A 206 25.00 0.87 3.24
CA PHE A 206 24.97 -0.47 2.63
C PHE A 206 23.71 -1.28 2.97
N TYR A 207 23.21 -1.15 4.21
CA TYR A 207 22.08 -1.96 4.70
C TYR A 207 20.73 -1.27 4.62
N GLU A 208 20.71 0.06 4.67
CA GLU A 208 19.48 0.85 4.56
C GLU A 208 19.78 2.26 4.04
N PHE A 209 18.77 2.91 3.47
CA PHE A 209 18.82 4.34 3.25
C PHE A 209 18.43 5.06 4.54
N GLY A 210 19.43 5.46 5.32
CA GLY A 210 19.20 6.03 6.65
C GLY A 210 20.49 6.52 7.30
N PRO A 211 20.45 7.16 8.47
CA PRO A 211 21.63 7.37 9.29
C PRO A 211 22.41 6.05 9.53
N PRO A 212 23.73 6.08 9.72
CA PRO A 212 24.55 4.87 9.89
C PRO A 212 24.38 4.20 11.27
N TYR A 213 23.40 4.62 12.05
CA TYR A 213 23.07 4.09 13.37
C TYR A 213 21.58 3.76 13.39
N GLY A 214 21.23 2.61 13.97
CA GLY A 214 19.83 2.24 14.19
C GLY A 214 19.26 2.82 15.47
N ILE A 215 18.05 2.41 15.81
CA ILE A 215 17.26 2.90 16.94
C ILE A 215 17.36 1.92 18.11
N ASN A 216 17.58 2.44 19.31
CA ASN A 216 17.75 1.63 20.51
C ASN A 216 16.40 1.11 21.04
N ARG A 217 16.39 -0.05 21.69
CA ARG A 217 15.19 -0.60 22.33
C ARG A 217 15.40 -0.76 23.83
N PHE A 218 14.36 -0.46 24.61
CA PHE A 218 14.35 -0.59 26.06
C PHE A 218 13.08 -1.32 26.50
N LEU A 219 13.23 -2.29 27.41
CA LEU A 219 12.13 -2.99 28.06
C LEU A 219 11.94 -2.39 29.45
N ILE A 220 10.69 -2.08 29.82
CA ILE A 220 10.34 -1.73 31.19
C ILE A 220 10.29 -3.02 32.01
N ASP A 221 11.16 -3.11 33.03
CA ASP A 221 11.16 -4.24 33.97
C ASP A 221 10.03 -4.15 35.03
N ASP A 222 9.89 -5.18 35.86
CA ASP A 222 8.89 -5.25 36.94
C ASP A 222 9.02 -4.11 37.98
N GLN A 223 10.19 -3.45 38.04
CA GLN A 223 10.48 -2.31 38.93
C GLN A 223 10.23 -0.95 38.25
N GLY A 224 9.88 -0.96 36.96
CA GLY A 224 9.64 0.24 36.16
C GLY A 224 10.90 0.84 35.52
N ASN A 225 12.04 0.15 35.54
CA ASN A 225 13.29 0.64 34.94
C ASN A 225 13.37 0.29 33.45
N GLU A 226 13.96 1.20 32.66
CA GLU A 226 14.26 0.97 31.24
C GLU A 226 15.56 0.17 31.08
N VAL A 227 15.43 -1.10 30.69
CA VAL A 227 16.55 -2.01 30.45
C VAL A 227 16.81 -2.11 28.94
N PHE A 228 18.02 -1.80 28.51
CA PHE A 228 18.40 -1.92 27.10
C PHE A 228 18.38 -3.39 26.65
N ILE A 229 17.64 -3.69 25.58
CA ILE A 229 17.38 -5.07 25.12
C ILE A 229 18.43 -5.55 24.10
N GLY A 230 19.39 -4.71 23.70
CA GLY A 230 20.38 -5.07 22.69
C GLY A 230 19.85 -4.99 21.26
N SER A 231 20.79 -4.87 20.31
CA SER A 231 20.59 -4.72 18.85
C SER A 231 19.69 -3.54 18.43
N ASN A 232 20.26 -2.63 17.63
CA ASN A 232 19.50 -1.50 17.12
C ASN A 232 18.56 -1.97 16.00
N VAL A 233 17.36 -1.41 15.94
CA VAL A 233 16.44 -1.62 14.81
C VAL A 233 16.74 -0.63 13.68
N SER A 234 16.44 -1.04 12.45
CA SER A 234 16.57 -0.17 11.28
C SER A 234 15.53 0.97 11.33
N TRP A 235 15.78 2.05 10.61
CA TRP A 235 14.82 3.15 10.51
C TRP A 235 13.56 2.75 9.74
N ARG A 236 13.69 1.80 8.81
CA ARG A 236 12.54 1.21 8.10
C ARG A 236 11.70 0.34 9.04
N ASP A 237 12.34 -0.51 9.85
CA ASP A 237 11.61 -1.36 10.82
C ASP A 237 10.88 -0.54 11.89
N LEU A 238 11.42 0.63 12.28
CA LEU A 238 10.66 1.55 13.13
C LEU A 238 9.28 1.84 12.53
N VAL A 239 9.26 2.20 11.25
CA VAL A 239 8.06 2.63 10.54
C VAL A 239 7.12 1.46 10.27
N GLU A 240 7.66 0.31 9.85
CA GLU A 240 6.86 -0.86 9.45
C GLU A 240 6.40 -1.75 10.61
N LYS A 241 7.16 -1.79 11.72
CA LYS A 241 7.05 -2.87 12.73
C LYS A 241 7.03 -2.41 14.18
N TYR A 242 7.62 -1.25 14.49
CA TYR A 242 7.79 -0.80 15.86
C TYR A 242 7.06 0.52 16.14
N GLN A 243 5.75 0.43 16.28
CA GLN A 243 4.87 1.55 16.65
C GLN A 243 4.13 1.27 17.97
N PRO A 244 3.71 2.27 18.75
CA PRO A 244 2.95 2.02 19.97
C PRO A 244 1.72 1.17 19.71
N GLY A 245 1.63 0.00 20.36
CA GLY A 245 0.64 -1.03 20.07
C GLY A 245 1.13 -2.21 19.25
N CYS A 246 2.32 -2.13 18.67
CA CYS A 246 2.97 -3.23 17.98
C CYS A 246 3.55 -4.21 18.99
N PHE A 247 3.28 -5.47 18.74
CA PHE A 247 3.84 -6.56 19.49
C PHE A 247 5.31 -6.76 19.12
N ASP A 248 6.22 -6.72 20.10
CA ASP A 248 7.53 -7.34 19.97
C ASP A 248 7.45 -8.77 20.51
N TYR A 249 7.94 -9.65 19.71
CA TYR A 249 7.78 -11.07 19.84
C TYR A 249 9.06 -11.79 20.20
N SER A 250 10.19 -11.11 20.03
CA SER A 250 11.48 -11.55 20.54
C SER A 250 11.46 -11.47 22.07
N ASP A 251 10.80 -10.43 22.59
CA ASP A 251 10.79 -10.07 24.00
C ASP A 251 9.42 -10.31 24.68
N ASP A 252 8.46 -10.91 23.98
CA ASP A 252 7.07 -11.14 24.45
C ASP A 252 6.41 -9.85 25.00
N ALA A 253 6.71 -8.73 24.36
CA ALA A 253 6.39 -7.38 24.80
C ALA A 253 5.49 -6.65 23.80
N ILE A 254 5.09 -5.44 24.15
CA ILE A 254 4.40 -4.53 23.27
C ILE A 254 5.05 -3.15 23.37
N VAL A 255 5.23 -2.51 22.22
CA VAL A 255 5.72 -1.14 22.16
C VAL A 255 4.69 -0.24 22.81
N VAL A 256 5.10 0.52 23.83
CA VAL A 256 4.24 1.46 24.56
C VAL A 256 4.53 2.91 24.17
N GLU A 257 5.78 3.22 23.83
CA GLU A 257 6.20 4.59 23.50
C GLU A 257 7.37 4.60 22.50
N ILE A 258 7.42 5.62 21.64
CA ILE A 258 8.60 5.98 20.87
C ILE A 258 9.15 7.32 21.37
N LYS A 259 10.38 7.30 21.87
CA LYS A 259 11.17 8.47 22.27
C LYS A 259 12.15 8.87 21.15
N ILE A 260 12.95 9.91 21.38
CA ILE A 260 13.97 10.35 20.42
C ILE A 260 15.05 9.27 20.30
N ASN A 261 15.08 8.56 19.16
CA ASN A 261 16.01 7.46 18.86
C ASN A 261 15.91 6.24 19.80
N SER A 262 14.78 6.05 20.48
CA SER A 262 14.52 4.82 21.22
C SER A 262 13.07 4.38 21.21
N ILE A 263 12.88 3.08 21.30
CA ILE A 263 11.60 2.40 21.42
C ILE A 263 11.50 1.86 22.84
N ILE A 264 10.36 2.11 23.48
CA ILE A 264 10.06 1.61 24.83
C ILE A 264 9.00 0.53 24.71
N GLU A 265 9.31 -0.62 25.28
CA GLU A 265 8.49 -1.81 25.30
C GLU A 265 8.14 -2.19 26.73
N GLN A 266 7.03 -2.88 26.91
CA GLN A 266 6.60 -3.41 28.20
C GLN A 266 5.94 -4.77 28.00
N ASP A 267 5.94 -5.62 29.02
CA ASP A 267 5.20 -6.88 28.98
C ASP A 267 3.70 -6.64 28.66
N ILE A 268 3.11 -7.55 27.89
CA ILE A 268 1.74 -7.38 27.37
C ILE A 268 0.71 -7.13 28.49
N PRO A 269 0.67 -7.91 29.59
CA PRO A 269 -0.28 -7.67 30.68
C PRO A 269 -0.14 -6.28 31.33
N SER A 270 1.08 -5.88 31.70
CA SER A 270 1.30 -4.57 32.36
C SER A 270 1.00 -3.43 31.40
N ALA A 271 1.41 -3.53 30.14
CA ALA A 271 1.14 -2.51 29.14
C ALA A 271 -0.36 -2.26 28.94
N ILE A 272 -1.18 -3.33 28.90
CA ILE A 272 -2.64 -3.21 28.80
C ILE A 272 -3.23 -2.50 30.03
N ASN A 273 -2.67 -2.72 31.21
CA ASN A 273 -3.13 -2.05 32.43
C ASN A 273 -2.69 -0.58 32.51
N ASN A 274 -1.49 -0.27 32.01
CA ASN A 274 -0.88 1.06 32.14
C ASN A 274 -1.27 2.02 31.01
N MET A 275 -1.55 1.50 29.81
CA MET A 275 -1.80 2.31 28.62
C MET A 275 -3.28 2.28 28.23
N LYS A 276 -3.92 3.46 28.24
CA LYS A 276 -5.35 3.61 27.93
C LYS A 276 -5.74 3.02 26.56
N PHE A 277 -4.96 3.31 25.50
CA PHE A 277 -5.26 2.84 24.15
C PHE A 277 -5.16 1.30 24.02
N LEU A 278 -4.27 0.66 24.78
CA LEU A 278 -4.15 -0.80 24.83
C LEU A 278 -5.30 -1.44 25.60
N LYS A 279 -5.75 -0.80 26.67
CA LYS A 279 -6.94 -1.23 27.42
C LYS A 279 -8.19 -1.22 26.53
N GLU A 280 -8.41 -0.14 25.80
CA GLU A 280 -9.52 -0.01 24.83
C GLU A 280 -9.46 -1.09 23.74
N ALA A 281 -8.25 -1.36 23.20
CA ALA A 281 -8.06 -2.44 22.23
C ALA A 281 -8.32 -3.82 22.83
N TYR A 282 -7.89 -4.07 24.07
CA TYR A 282 -8.16 -5.32 24.79
C TYR A 282 -9.66 -5.56 25.02
N GLU A 283 -10.42 -4.52 25.37
CA GLU A 283 -11.88 -4.61 25.54
C GLU A 283 -12.58 -5.01 24.22
N GLN A 284 -12.16 -4.45 23.09
CA GLN A 284 -12.65 -4.83 21.77
C GLN A 284 -12.27 -6.28 21.42
N TYR A 285 -11.03 -6.70 21.69
CA TYR A 285 -10.57 -8.08 21.50
C TYR A 285 -11.43 -9.06 22.32
N TYR A 286 -11.69 -8.72 23.58
CA TYR A 286 -12.52 -9.52 24.47
C TYR A 286 -13.95 -9.67 23.91
N ALA A 287 -14.55 -8.57 23.46
CA ALA A 287 -15.88 -8.58 22.84
C ALA A 287 -15.94 -9.45 21.59
N ILE A 288 -14.93 -9.35 20.71
CA ILE A 288 -14.81 -10.18 19.50
C ILE A 288 -14.75 -11.66 19.85
N LYS A 289 -13.88 -12.06 20.79
CA LYS A 289 -13.74 -13.46 21.20
C LYS A 289 -15.03 -14.02 21.82
N LYS A 290 -15.71 -13.22 22.64
CA LYS A 290 -17.03 -13.59 23.19
C LYS A 290 -18.08 -13.75 22.09
N GLN A 291 -18.10 -12.87 21.08
CA GLN A 291 -19.01 -12.97 19.94
C GLN A 291 -18.80 -14.27 19.14
N TRP A 292 -17.55 -14.73 19.01
CA TRP A 292 -17.23 -16.01 18.37
C TRP A 292 -17.46 -17.24 19.27
N GLY A 293 -17.85 -17.04 20.53
CA GLY A 293 -17.97 -18.13 21.50
C GLY A 293 -16.62 -18.76 21.86
N GLU A 294 -15.53 -18.00 21.75
CA GLU A 294 -14.17 -18.41 22.09
C GLU A 294 -13.76 -17.86 23.47
N GLU A 295 -12.97 -18.63 24.22
CA GLU A 295 -12.37 -18.15 25.46
C GLU A 295 -11.30 -17.08 25.15
N PRO A 296 -11.46 -15.82 25.62
CA PRO A 296 -10.48 -14.77 25.40
C PRO A 296 -9.19 -15.09 26.16
N ASN A 297 -8.07 -15.26 25.44
CA ASN A 297 -6.76 -15.45 26.05
C ASN A 297 -5.70 -14.79 25.16
N ILE A 298 -5.36 -13.54 25.47
CA ILE A 298 -4.53 -12.69 24.62
C ILE A 298 -3.13 -13.27 24.42
N LEU A 299 -2.51 -13.80 25.49
CA LEU A 299 -1.20 -14.42 25.42
C LEU A 299 -1.23 -15.66 24.52
N LYS A 300 -2.20 -16.55 24.69
CA LYS A 300 -2.34 -17.76 23.86
C LYS A 300 -2.55 -17.41 22.37
N ASP A 301 -3.37 -16.40 22.08
CA ASP A 301 -3.66 -16.01 20.70
C ASP A 301 -2.47 -15.28 20.06
N PHE A 302 -1.78 -14.42 20.81
CA PHE A 302 -0.49 -13.83 20.40
C PHE A 302 0.54 -14.92 20.10
N ILE A 303 0.71 -15.88 21.01
CA ILE A 303 1.68 -16.97 20.95
C ILE A 303 1.42 -17.92 19.77
N SER A 304 0.15 -18.10 19.38
CA SER A 304 -0.27 -18.97 18.28
C SER A 304 -0.33 -18.25 16.93
N GLY A 305 -0.12 -16.93 16.90
CA GLY A 305 -0.23 -16.11 15.68
C GLY A 305 -1.67 -15.80 15.27
N LYS A 306 -2.65 -16.09 16.14
CA LYS A 306 -4.06 -15.72 15.97
C LYS A 306 -4.36 -14.27 16.38
N LEU A 307 -3.38 -13.60 17.00
CA LEU A 307 -3.35 -12.18 17.26
C LEU A 307 -2.01 -11.61 16.78
N THR A 308 -2.08 -10.63 15.89
CA THR A 308 -0.91 -9.96 15.31
C THR A 308 -1.14 -8.44 15.31
N SER A 309 -0.05 -7.68 15.21
CA SER A 309 -0.11 -6.23 15.00
C SER A 309 0.41 -5.90 13.61
N ILE A 310 -0.31 -5.05 12.90
CA ILE A 310 0.04 -4.56 11.56
C ILE A 310 0.17 -3.04 11.66
N VAL A 311 1.29 -2.48 11.19
CA VAL A 311 1.38 -1.03 10.97
C VAL A 311 0.85 -0.75 9.58
N GLN A 312 -0.21 0.05 9.50
CA GLN A 312 -0.65 0.57 8.23
C GLN A 312 0.19 1.80 7.89
N CYS A 313 0.87 1.76 6.75
CA CYS A 313 1.72 2.84 6.29
C CYS A 313 1.06 3.64 5.16
N TYR A 314 1.19 4.95 5.23
CA TYR A 314 0.97 5.83 4.09
C TYR A 314 2.19 5.80 3.17
N ILE A 315 1.98 5.34 1.94
CA ILE A 315 3.02 5.23 0.94
C ILE A 315 2.93 6.41 -0.03
N LYS A 316 4.04 7.11 -0.26
CA LYS A 316 4.19 8.08 -1.34
C LYS A 316 5.23 7.59 -2.32
N VAL A 317 4.80 7.40 -3.56
CA VAL A 317 5.64 6.97 -4.68
C VAL A 317 5.92 8.14 -5.62
N PRO A 318 6.97 8.05 -6.46
CA PRO A 318 7.15 8.95 -7.59
C PRO A 318 5.94 8.94 -8.53
N HIS A 319 5.69 10.04 -9.23
CA HIS A 319 4.56 10.12 -10.15
C HIS A 319 4.73 9.27 -11.41
N ASN A 320 5.96 9.20 -11.91
CA ASN A 320 6.27 8.54 -13.17
C ASN A 320 7.76 8.19 -13.22
N GLY A 321 8.10 6.93 -13.02
CA GLY A 321 9.47 6.42 -13.06
C GLY A 321 10.23 6.63 -11.75
N PHE A 322 11.51 6.97 -11.85
CA PHE A 322 12.40 7.05 -10.70
C PHE A 322 12.24 8.34 -9.88
N GLY A 323 12.21 8.23 -8.55
CA GLY A 323 12.16 9.40 -7.67
C GLY A 323 12.12 9.03 -6.19
N GLU A 324 11.74 10.00 -5.36
CA GLU A 324 11.65 9.81 -3.89
C GLU A 324 10.46 8.91 -3.52
N PHE A 325 10.76 7.90 -2.70
CA PHE A 325 9.82 7.06 -1.99
C PHE A 325 9.71 7.53 -0.54
N VAL A 326 8.51 7.61 0.01
CA VAL A 326 8.28 7.94 1.42
C VAL A 326 7.28 6.96 2.00
N GLU A 327 7.60 6.45 3.18
CA GLU A 327 6.73 5.60 3.97
C GLU A 327 6.57 6.22 5.35
N GLU A 328 5.33 6.48 5.75
CA GLU A 328 4.98 7.12 7.03
C GLU A 328 3.97 6.22 7.75
N SER A 329 4.25 5.87 9.01
CA SER A 329 3.30 5.09 9.81
C SER A 329 2.02 5.91 10.00
N GLU A 330 0.86 5.33 9.70
CA GLU A 330 -0.43 6.01 9.80
C GLU A 330 -1.20 5.60 11.05
N HIS A 331 -1.27 4.29 11.32
CA HIS A 331 -1.88 3.74 12.54
C HIS A 331 -1.48 2.27 12.74
N VAL A 332 -1.77 1.74 13.92
CA VAL A 332 -1.57 0.33 14.25
C VAL A 332 -2.92 -0.38 14.31
N ILE A 333 -2.99 -1.56 13.73
CA ILE A 333 -4.15 -2.44 13.77
C ILE A 333 -3.77 -3.74 14.46
N TRP A 334 -4.62 -4.24 15.36
CA TRP A 334 -4.58 -5.64 15.78
C TRP A 334 -5.47 -6.48 14.89
N GLU A 335 -4.88 -7.46 14.23
CA GLU A 335 -5.59 -8.48 13.48
C GLU A 335 -5.82 -9.70 14.37
N ILE A 336 -7.07 -10.15 14.42
CA ILE A 336 -7.52 -11.28 15.22
C ILE A 336 -8.12 -12.31 14.28
N GLU A 337 -7.59 -13.53 14.28
CA GLU A 337 -8.14 -14.66 13.54
C GLU A 337 -8.92 -15.59 14.50
N SER A 338 -10.06 -16.12 14.05
CA SER A 338 -10.83 -17.11 14.80
C SER A 338 -10.03 -18.41 14.97
N ARG A 339 -10.30 -19.14 16.05
CA ARG A 339 -9.82 -20.51 16.26
C ARG A 339 -10.69 -21.52 15.52
N ARG A 340 -11.98 -21.25 15.39
CA ARG A 340 -12.92 -22.10 14.66
C ARG A 340 -13.04 -21.68 13.20
N PRO A 341 -12.79 -22.60 12.24
CA PRO A 341 -13.02 -22.30 10.83
C PRO A 341 -14.51 -22.29 10.47
N LYS A 342 -14.83 -21.65 9.35
CA LYS A 342 -16.10 -21.69 8.63
C LYS A 342 -15.91 -22.36 7.28
N VAL A 343 -16.93 -23.09 6.83
CA VAL A 343 -16.93 -23.72 5.51
C VAL A 343 -17.77 -22.86 4.57
N VAL A 344 -17.18 -22.39 3.49
CA VAL A 344 -17.83 -21.54 2.47
C VAL A 344 -17.81 -22.26 1.13
N LYS A 345 -18.89 -22.14 0.34
CA LYS A 345 -18.97 -22.75 -0.99
C LYS A 345 -18.42 -21.77 -2.03
N PHE A 346 -17.49 -22.21 -2.87
CA PHE A 346 -16.93 -21.45 -3.99
C PHE A 346 -16.96 -22.30 -5.26
N GLY A 347 -17.73 -21.89 -6.25
CA GLY A 347 -18.06 -22.74 -7.40
C GLY A 347 -18.68 -24.08 -6.99
N ASN A 348 -18.03 -25.18 -7.38
CA ASN A 348 -18.46 -26.56 -7.05
C ASN A 348 -17.76 -27.15 -5.83
N GLU A 349 -16.89 -26.40 -5.15
CA GLU A 349 -16.08 -26.89 -4.05
C GLU A 349 -16.39 -26.14 -2.75
N TYR A 350 -16.00 -26.74 -1.63
CA TYR A 350 -16.04 -26.09 -0.31
C TYR A 350 -14.63 -25.59 0.05
N ARG A 351 -14.57 -24.48 0.79
CA ARG A 351 -13.36 -23.80 1.26
C ARG A 351 -13.43 -23.65 2.77
N VAL A 352 -12.33 -23.91 3.46
CA VAL A 352 -12.22 -23.70 4.91
C VAL A 352 -11.57 -22.35 5.15
N MET A 353 -12.33 -21.41 5.69
CA MET A 353 -11.86 -20.06 6.00
C MET A 353 -11.92 -19.78 7.50
N TYR A 354 -11.03 -18.94 8.00
CA TYR A 354 -11.12 -18.44 9.37
C TYR A 354 -11.66 -17.01 9.32
N GLU A 355 -12.47 -16.63 10.31
CA GLU A 355 -12.98 -15.27 10.38
C GLU A 355 -11.89 -14.38 10.97
N SER A 356 -11.56 -13.29 10.28
CA SER A 356 -10.63 -12.27 10.78
C SER A 356 -11.37 -10.99 11.15
N LYS A 357 -10.95 -10.33 12.22
CA LYS A 357 -11.40 -8.99 12.61
C LYS A 357 -10.22 -8.10 12.96
N TYR A 358 -10.41 -6.81 12.72
CA TYR A 358 -9.38 -5.80 12.86
C TYR A 358 -9.80 -4.79 13.94
N ILE A 359 -8.88 -4.48 14.86
CA ILE A 359 -9.05 -3.45 15.88
C ILE A 359 -8.07 -2.33 15.57
N LEU A 360 -8.59 -1.15 15.28
CA LEU A 360 -7.79 0.07 15.14
C LEU A 360 -7.35 0.57 16.51
N LEU A 361 -6.04 0.78 16.71
CA LEU A 361 -5.50 1.32 17.95
C LEU A 361 -5.45 2.85 17.88
N ASN A 362 -5.89 3.49 18.96
CA ASN A 362 -5.81 4.94 19.12
C ASN A 362 -4.46 5.36 19.73
N SER A 363 -3.36 4.98 19.07
CA SER A 363 -2.00 5.24 19.52
C SER A 363 -1.32 6.32 18.67
N GLN A 364 -0.38 7.05 19.26
CA GLN A 364 0.40 8.05 18.52
C GLN A 364 1.57 7.39 17.81
N VAL A 365 1.42 7.16 16.51
CA VAL A 365 2.49 6.65 15.65
C VAL A 365 3.53 7.74 15.33
N LYS A 366 4.78 7.33 15.11
CA LYS A 366 5.91 8.22 14.80
C LYS A 366 6.88 7.53 13.85
N GLY A 367 7.32 8.28 12.84
CA GLY A 367 8.42 7.87 11.98
C GLY A 367 8.12 8.13 10.52
N THR A 368 9.17 8.34 9.75
CA THR A 368 9.08 8.45 8.30
C THR A 368 10.35 7.87 7.70
N TYR A 369 10.20 6.83 6.90
CA TYR A 369 11.26 6.26 6.10
C TYR A 369 11.22 6.91 4.72
N ARG A 370 12.41 7.17 4.15
CA ARG A 370 12.54 7.77 2.82
C ARG A 370 13.56 6.99 2.05
N ASP A 371 13.35 6.85 0.76
CA ASP A 371 14.30 6.22 -0.15
C ASP A 371 14.10 6.75 -1.57
N PHE A 372 14.68 6.07 -2.56
CA PHE A 372 14.37 6.27 -3.96
C PHE A 372 13.99 4.94 -4.61
N THR A 373 12.92 4.96 -5.41
CA THR A 373 12.48 3.78 -6.17
C THR A 373 11.88 4.20 -7.52
N TYR A 374 11.53 3.22 -8.34
CA TYR A 374 10.66 3.42 -9.48
C TYR A 374 9.21 3.25 -9.03
N GLY A 375 8.39 4.26 -9.29
CA GLY A 375 6.98 4.22 -8.95
C GLY A 375 6.14 5.10 -9.85
N TYR A 376 4.85 4.80 -9.85
CA TYR A 376 3.86 5.38 -10.72
C TYR A 376 2.58 5.62 -9.94
N MET A 377 2.01 6.81 -10.14
CA MET A 377 0.72 7.20 -9.58
C MET A 377 -0.25 7.46 -10.73
N TYR A 378 -1.33 6.71 -10.78
CA TYR A 378 -2.36 6.85 -11.79
C TYR A 378 -3.65 7.36 -11.15
N GLU A 379 -4.19 8.47 -11.69
CA GLU A 379 -5.56 8.89 -11.39
C GLU A 379 -6.52 7.89 -12.04
N LEU A 380 -7.41 7.31 -11.25
CA LEU A 380 -8.42 6.39 -11.76
C LEU A 380 -9.62 7.18 -12.30
N ASP A 381 -10.34 6.56 -13.21
CA ASP A 381 -11.57 7.15 -13.73
C ASP A 381 -12.60 7.27 -12.59
N PRO A 382 -13.38 8.36 -12.49
CA PRO A 382 -14.34 8.55 -11.40
C PRO A 382 -15.32 7.39 -11.24
N THR A 383 -15.63 6.71 -12.36
CA THR A 383 -16.57 5.58 -12.41
C THR A 383 -15.96 4.23 -12.02
N GLU A 384 -14.64 4.12 -11.84
CA GLU A 384 -14.01 2.84 -11.49
C GLU A 384 -14.46 2.31 -10.13
N ASN A 385 -14.61 0.99 -10.03
CA ASN A 385 -14.67 0.31 -8.75
C ASN A 385 -13.24 0.01 -8.28
N VAL A 386 -12.86 0.50 -7.10
CA VAL A 386 -11.51 0.31 -6.55
C VAL A 386 -11.20 -1.15 -6.25
N ASP A 387 -12.19 -1.97 -5.91
CA ASP A 387 -12.00 -3.41 -5.66
C ASP A 387 -11.67 -4.14 -6.96
N ASP A 388 -12.31 -3.78 -8.07
CA ASP A 388 -12.01 -4.37 -9.39
C ASP A 388 -10.58 -4.03 -9.82
N ILE A 389 -10.11 -2.80 -9.55
CA ILE A 389 -8.72 -2.41 -9.81
C ILE A 389 -7.74 -3.23 -8.95
N ARG A 390 -8.05 -3.47 -7.67
CA ARG A 390 -7.23 -4.35 -6.80
C ARG A 390 -7.17 -5.79 -7.34
N VAL A 391 -8.31 -6.34 -7.75
CA VAL A 391 -8.40 -7.67 -8.39
C VAL A 391 -7.54 -7.73 -9.65
N GLY A 392 -7.61 -6.68 -10.49
CA GLY A 392 -6.81 -6.58 -11.71
C GLY A 392 -5.30 -6.52 -11.44
N LEU A 393 -4.87 -5.76 -10.43
CA LEU A 393 -3.46 -5.64 -10.02
C LEU A 393 -2.93 -6.96 -9.41
N ALA A 394 -3.74 -7.65 -8.60
CA ALA A 394 -3.39 -8.96 -8.05
C ALA A 394 -3.19 -10.00 -9.17
N LEU A 395 -4.12 -10.06 -10.15
CA LEU A 395 -3.97 -10.93 -11.32
C LEU A 395 -2.75 -10.53 -12.15
N LEU A 396 -2.49 -9.24 -12.35
CA LEU A 396 -1.33 -8.76 -13.08
C LEU A 396 -0.01 -9.24 -12.43
N LYS A 397 0.12 -9.14 -11.10
CA LYS A 397 1.27 -9.69 -10.36
C LYS A 397 1.39 -11.21 -10.55
N LEU A 398 0.28 -11.94 -10.50
CA LEU A 398 0.27 -13.38 -10.76
C LEU A 398 0.80 -13.71 -12.16
N ILE A 399 0.35 -12.99 -13.19
CA ILE A 399 0.79 -13.18 -14.57
C ILE A 399 2.27 -12.85 -14.74
N LEU A 400 2.78 -11.79 -14.11
CA LEU A 400 4.21 -11.47 -14.11
C LEU A 400 5.05 -12.58 -13.46
N ARG A 401 4.52 -13.27 -12.45
CA ARG A 401 5.18 -14.44 -11.83
C ARG A 401 5.18 -15.68 -12.71
N LEU A 402 4.10 -15.92 -13.46
CA LEU A 402 3.89 -17.13 -14.26
C LEU A 402 4.39 -17.02 -15.71
N SER A 403 4.53 -15.81 -16.23
CA SER A 403 5.10 -15.52 -17.55
C SER A 403 6.62 -15.68 -17.56
N ASP A 404 7.24 -15.44 -18.71
CA ASP A 404 8.70 -15.51 -18.87
C ASP A 404 9.47 -14.50 -18.00
N TYR A 405 8.79 -13.44 -17.53
CA TYR A 405 9.35 -12.49 -16.57
C TYR A 405 9.72 -13.16 -15.25
N LYS A 406 8.90 -14.09 -14.74
CA LYS A 406 9.15 -14.82 -13.48
C LYS A 406 9.53 -13.89 -12.33
N ILE A 407 8.82 -12.76 -12.22
CA ILE A 407 9.09 -11.74 -11.19
C ILE A 407 8.65 -12.30 -9.83
N SER A 408 9.48 -12.10 -8.80
CA SER A 408 9.10 -12.43 -7.42
C SER A 408 7.82 -11.70 -7.01
N LEU A 409 6.97 -12.35 -6.23
CA LEU A 409 5.75 -11.72 -5.71
C LEU A 409 6.06 -10.51 -4.81
N ASN A 410 7.29 -10.43 -4.29
CA ASN A 410 7.78 -9.39 -3.39
C ASN A 410 8.46 -8.21 -4.11
N GLU A 411 8.62 -8.25 -5.43
CA GLU A 411 9.35 -7.20 -6.14
C GLU A 411 8.49 -5.95 -6.39
N LEU A 412 7.20 -6.15 -6.70
CA LEU A 412 6.27 -5.09 -7.04
C LEU A 412 5.15 -5.01 -6.00
N SER A 413 4.85 -3.80 -5.56
CA SER A 413 3.73 -3.51 -4.65
C SER A 413 2.77 -2.52 -5.28
N TYR A 414 1.52 -2.59 -4.83
CA TYR A 414 0.48 -1.66 -5.26
C TYR A 414 -0.40 -1.22 -4.09
N VAL A 415 -1.04 -0.07 -4.27
CA VAL A 415 -2.08 0.44 -3.38
C VAL A 415 -3.18 1.03 -4.25
N VAL A 416 -4.43 0.78 -3.88
CA VAL A 416 -5.59 1.42 -4.51
C VAL A 416 -6.36 2.16 -3.43
N GLU A 417 -6.49 3.46 -3.59
CA GLU A 417 -7.17 4.35 -2.65
C GLU A 417 -8.40 4.95 -3.32
N GLU A 418 -9.47 5.12 -2.55
CA GLU A 418 -10.68 5.79 -3.00
C GLU A 418 -10.68 7.30 -2.66
N LYS A 419 -10.01 7.66 -1.56
CA LYS A 419 -9.95 9.03 -1.02
C LYS A 419 -8.50 9.53 -0.99
N PRO A 420 -8.24 10.82 -1.24
CA PRO A 420 -9.24 11.86 -1.51
C PRO A 420 -9.92 11.70 -2.87
N ARG A 421 -9.20 11.21 -3.90
CA ARG A 421 -9.76 10.74 -5.17
C ARG A 421 -9.25 9.34 -5.46
N LYS A 422 -9.95 8.63 -6.34
CA LYS A 422 -9.57 7.28 -6.74
C LYS A 422 -8.22 7.28 -7.43
N ILE A 423 -7.26 6.55 -6.88
CA ILE A 423 -5.92 6.42 -7.44
C ILE A 423 -5.43 4.98 -7.31
N MET A 424 -4.52 4.59 -8.19
CA MET A 424 -3.69 3.42 -7.98
C MET A 424 -2.21 3.81 -8.00
N LEU A 425 -1.45 3.22 -7.08
CA LEU A 425 -0.01 3.33 -6.96
C LEU A 425 0.60 1.98 -7.34
N LEU A 426 1.69 2.00 -8.08
CA LEU A 426 2.51 0.84 -8.40
C LEU A 426 3.98 1.22 -8.22
N TRP A 427 4.74 0.43 -7.46
CA TRP A 427 6.16 0.69 -7.24
C TRP A 427 6.96 -0.58 -7.02
N GLU A 428 8.28 -0.43 -7.10
CA GLU A 428 9.23 -1.50 -6.80
C GLU A 428 9.67 -1.42 -5.33
N ASN A 429 9.56 -2.54 -4.62
CA ASN A 429 10.01 -2.64 -3.23
C ASN A 429 11.54 -2.51 -3.13
N GLU A 430 12.23 -3.10 -4.11
CA GLU A 430 13.66 -2.93 -4.34
C GLU A 430 13.85 -2.14 -5.62
N CYS A 431 14.66 -1.07 -5.59
CA CYS A 431 14.82 -0.17 -6.73
C CYS A 431 15.65 -0.82 -7.85
N SER A 432 15.07 -1.78 -8.57
CA SER A 432 15.71 -2.61 -9.60
C SER A 432 15.56 -2.01 -11.02
N GLY A 433 14.57 -1.13 -11.24
CA GLY A 433 14.19 -0.59 -12.55
C GLY A 433 13.51 -1.61 -13.45
N ILE A 434 12.74 -2.53 -12.87
CA ILE A 434 12.00 -3.60 -13.54
C ILE A 434 10.76 -3.07 -14.25
N ILE A 435 9.99 -2.17 -13.64
CA ILE A 435 8.74 -1.65 -14.21
C ILE A 435 9.02 -0.96 -15.57
N GLU A 436 10.12 -0.22 -15.68
CA GLU A 436 10.55 0.41 -16.95
C GLU A 436 11.00 -0.63 -18.00
N SER A 437 11.36 -1.84 -17.60
CA SER A 437 11.83 -2.90 -18.49
C SER A 437 10.73 -3.87 -18.98
N ILE A 438 9.53 -3.80 -18.40
CA ILE A 438 8.41 -4.67 -18.77
C ILE A 438 7.81 -4.19 -20.09
N ASP A 439 7.76 -5.10 -21.06
CA ASP A 439 6.90 -4.99 -22.25
C ASP A 439 5.45 -5.34 -21.86
N TRP A 440 4.64 -4.31 -21.69
CA TRP A 440 3.23 -4.43 -21.29
C TRP A 440 2.33 -5.01 -22.37
N ASP A 441 2.70 -4.95 -23.66
CA ASP A 441 1.95 -5.59 -24.74
C ASP A 441 2.11 -7.11 -24.69
N MET A 442 3.32 -7.58 -24.36
CA MET A 442 3.57 -9.00 -24.09
C MET A 442 2.82 -9.49 -22.84
N VAL A 443 2.74 -8.66 -21.79
CA VAL A 443 1.94 -8.99 -20.60
C VAL A 443 0.45 -9.08 -20.95
N ARG A 444 -0.06 -8.16 -21.78
CA ARG A 444 -1.45 -8.20 -22.26
C ARG A 444 -1.78 -9.53 -22.95
N LYS A 445 -0.95 -9.95 -23.91
CA LYS A 445 -1.08 -11.26 -24.57
C LYS A 445 -1.04 -12.42 -23.58
N SER A 446 -0.18 -12.34 -22.57
CA SER A 446 -0.08 -13.35 -21.52
C SER A 446 -1.39 -13.46 -20.70
N ILE A 447 -2.11 -12.36 -20.48
CA ILE A 447 -3.44 -12.37 -19.84
C ILE A 447 -4.47 -13.05 -20.75
N ASP A 448 -4.47 -12.74 -22.05
CA ASP A 448 -5.38 -13.35 -23.01
C ASP A 448 -5.23 -14.87 -23.02
N ASP A 449 -3.99 -15.35 -23.14
CA ASP A 449 -3.64 -16.77 -23.21
C ASP A 449 -3.69 -17.51 -21.87
N PHE A 450 -3.80 -16.77 -20.75
CA PHE A 450 -3.76 -17.34 -19.40
C PHE A 450 -4.84 -18.40 -19.17
N LYS A 451 -4.43 -19.59 -18.74
CA LYS A 451 -5.33 -20.66 -18.31
C LYS A 451 -5.08 -20.93 -16.83
N PRO A 452 -6.05 -20.65 -15.95
CA PRO A 452 -5.85 -20.82 -14.52
C PRO A 452 -5.71 -22.31 -14.18
N SER A 453 -4.64 -22.65 -13.45
CA SER A 453 -4.51 -23.96 -12.78
C SER A 453 -4.85 -23.83 -11.29
N ARG A 454 -4.83 -24.95 -10.56
CA ARG A 454 -5.09 -24.95 -9.11
C ARG A 454 -4.07 -24.12 -8.33
N ILE A 455 -2.81 -24.04 -8.81
CA ILE A 455 -1.78 -23.23 -8.16
C ILE A 455 -2.02 -21.72 -8.27
N CYS A 456 -2.79 -21.28 -9.27
CA CYS A 456 -3.07 -19.86 -9.46
C CYS A 456 -3.85 -19.29 -8.27
N GLU A 457 -4.82 -20.04 -7.73
CA GLU A 457 -5.56 -19.64 -6.52
C GLU A 457 -4.62 -19.55 -5.31
N LEU A 458 -3.71 -20.51 -5.13
CA LEU A 458 -2.71 -20.48 -4.06
C LEU A 458 -1.82 -19.23 -4.14
N LEU A 459 -1.33 -18.90 -5.34
CA LEU A 459 -0.47 -17.74 -5.53
C LEU A 459 -1.22 -16.43 -5.33
N LEU A 460 -2.52 -16.36 -5.65
CA LEU A 460 -3.34 -15.20 -5.31
C LEU A 460 -3.44 -14.99 -3.80
N TRP A 461 -3.60 -16.06 -3.00
CA TRP A 461 -3.56 -15.97 -1.53
C TRP A 461 -2.21 -15.42 -1.05
N ALA A 462 -1.11 -15.79 -1.68
CA ALA A 462 0.21 -15.25 -1.36
C ALA A 462 0.40 -13.78 -1.81
N ILE A 463 -0.35 -13.30 -2.80
CA ILE A 463 -0.27 -11.93 -3.33
C ILE A 463 -1.11 -10.96 -2.49
N ASP A 464 -2.39 -11.28 -2.27
CA ASP A 464 -3.34 -10.39 -1.60
C ASP A 464 -4.55 -11.19 -1.07
N GLU A 465 -4.53 -11.47 0.23
CA GLU A 465 -5.59 -12.24 0.90
C GLU A 465 -6.95 -11.52 0.89
N ASN A 466 -6.96 -10.18 0.93
CA ASN A 466 -8.19 -9.38 0.90
C ASN A 466 -8.87 -9.48 -0.47
N VAL A 467 -8.08 -9.44 -1.54
CA VAL A 467 -8.59 -9.67 -2.90
C VAL A 467 -9.19 -11.06 -3.01
N VAL A 468 -8.56 -12.09 -2.45
CA VAL A 468 -9.10 -13.45 -2.51
C VAL A 468 -10.40 -13.58 -1.73
N ALA A 469 -10.48 -13.01 -0.53
CA ALA A 469 -11.72 -12.97 0.24
C ALA A 469 -12.86 -12.33 -0.58
N LYS A 470 -12.60 -11.19 -1.24
CA LYS A 470 -13.56 -10.52 -2.12
C LYS A 470 -13.96 -11.37 -3.33
N VAL A 471 -13.00 -12.00 -4.00
CA VAL A 471 -13.23 -12.88 -5.15
C VAL A 471 -14.14 -14.04 -4.76
N ILE A 472 -13.91 -14.64 -3.58
CA ILE A 472 -14.71 -15.74 -3.05
C ILE A 472 -16.11 -15.26 -2.67
N GLU A 473 -16.22 -14.18 -1.90
CA GLU A 473 -17.50 -13.62 -1.42
C GLU A 473 -18.44 -13.22 -2.55
N ASN A 474 -17.89 -12.63 -3.62
CA ASN A 474 -18.68 -12.17 -4.77
C ASN A 474 -18.70 -13.17 -5.93
N ASN A 475 -18.10 -14.36 -5.73
CA ASN A 475 -18.00 -15.42 -6.73
C ASN A 475 -17.47 -14.93 -8.09
N ILE A 476 -16.43 -14.09 -8.06
CA ILE A 476 -15.80 -13.49 -9.25
C ILE A 476 -15.06 -14.58 -10.03
N SER A 477 -15.38 -14.74 -11.31
CA SER A 477 -14.74 -15.72 -12.17
C SER A 477 -13.36 -15.26 -12.67
N TRP A 478 -12.49 -16.20 -13.04
CA TRP A 478 -11.21 -15.88 -13.69
C TRP A 478 -11.37 -15.03 -14.96
N GLY A 479 -12.46 -15.21 -15.70
CA GLY A 479 -12.76 -14.39 -16.89
C GLY A 479 -13.05 -12.93 -16.54
N GLU A 480 -13.73 -12.68 -15.43
CA GLU A 480 -13.95 -11.32 -14.90
C GLU A 480 -12.65 -10.72 -14.38
N MET A 481 -11.83 -11.49 -13.66
CA MET A 481 -10.52 -11.03 -13.20
C MET A 481 -9.62 -10.60 -14.37
N LYS A 482 -9.64 -11.32 -15.50
CA LYS A 482 -8.92 -10.93 -16.73
C LYS A 482 -9.37 -9.56 -17.23
N LYS A 483 -10.69 -9.28 -17.25
CA LYS A 483 -11.22 -7.97 -17.65
C LYS A 483 -10.70 -6.87 -16.74
N CYS A 484 -10.67 -7.10 -15.43
CA CYS A 484 -10.09 -6.18 -14.46
C CYS A 484 -8.59 -5.94 -14.74
N ALA A 485 -7.81 -6.98 -15.06
CA ALA A 485 -6.40 -6.83 -15.37
C ALA A 485 -6.15 -6.07 -16.69
N HIS A 486 -6.95 -6.28 -17.74
CA HIS A 486 -6.88 -5.47 -18.96
C HIS A 486 -7.16 -4.00 -18.67
N LYS A 487 -8.15 -3.72 -17.82
CA LYS A 487 -8.48 -2.35 -17.40
C LYS A 487 -7.30 -1.68 -16.70
N VAL A 488 -6.61 -2.40 -15.81
CA VAL A 488 -5.37 -1.92 -15.16
C VAL A 488 -4.27 -1.64 -16.20
N LEU A 489 -4.09 -2.52 -17.18
CA LEU A 489 -3.12 -2.30 -18.26
C LEU A 489 -3.44 -1.07 -19.11
N ASP A 490 -4.73 -0.73 -19.31
CA ASP A 490 -5.11 0.47 -20.05
C ASP A 490 -4.62 1.76 -19.36
N TYR A 491 -4.60 1.78 -18.02
CA TYR A 491 -3.97 2.85 -17.24
C TYR A 491 -2.45 2.84 -17.37
N ILE A 492 -1.80 1.68 -17.21
CA ILE A 492 -0.34 1.55 -17.24
C ILE A 492 0.22 1.96 -18.61
N GLN A 493 -0.41 1.50 -19.70
CA GLN A 493 0.01 1.80 -21.08
C GLN A 493 -0.41 3.21 -21.53
N GLY A 494 -1.25 3.90 -20.75
CA GLY A 494 -1.67 5.27 -21.04
C GLY A 494 -2.52 5.37 -22.31
N VAL A 495 -3.53 4.50 -22.48
CA VAL A 495 -4.42 4.45 -23.66
C VAL A 495 -5.03 5.81 -24.02
N LEU A 496 -5.24 6.69 -23.04
CA LEU A 496 -5.60 8.11 -23.21
C LEU A 496 -4.69 8.88 -24.17
N ARG A 497 -3.37 8.64 -24.11
CA ARG A 497 -2.36 9.38 -24.87
C ARG A 497 -2.50 9.21 -26.37
N LEU A 498 -2.93 8.05 -26.83
CA LEU A 498 -2.95 7.73 -28.25
C LEU A 498 -4.08 8.45 -29.00
N LYS A 499 -5.27 8.62 -28.38
CA LYS A 499 -6.43 9.26 -29.06
C LYS A 499 -6.43 10.79 -29.00
N LEU A 500 -5.82 11.39 -27.98
CA LEU A 500 -5.77 12.85 -27.81
C LEU A 500 -4.77 13.55 -28.75
N ARG A 501 -3.73 12.85 -29.21
CA ARG A 501 -2.68 13.42 -30.09
C ARG A 501 -3.23 13.92 -31.44
N ASP A 502 -4.40 13.46 -31.86
CA ASP A 502 -4.99 13.76 -33.17
C ASP A 502 -5.99 14.94 -33.16
N LEU A 503 -6.15 15.66 -32.03
CA LEU A 503 -7.20 16.67 -31.86
C LEU A 503 -6.96 18.01 -32.57
N GLY A 504 -5.71 18.37 -32.87
CA GLY A 504 -5.36 19.66 -33.49
C GLY A 504 -5.73 20.90 -32.64
N GLU A 505 -5.76 22.09 -33.26
CA GLU A 505 -6.17 23.34 -32.60
C GLU A 505 -7.71 23.44 -32.55
N VAL A 506 -8.29 23.55 -31.35
CA VAL A 506 -9.72 23.73 -31.13
C VAL A 506 -10.00 25.13 -30.58
N ARG A 507 -10.82 25.91 -31.28
CA ARG A 507 -11.24 27.24 -30.83
C ARG A 507 -12.57 27.17 -30.09
N ILE A 508 -12.55 27.52 -28.81
CA ILE A 508 -13.73 27.59 -27.94
C ILE A 508 -14.04 29.04 -27.53
N PRO A 509 -15.30 29.38 -27.24
CA PRO A 509 -15.63 30.68 -26.67
C PRO A 509 -15.01 30.84 -25.28
N LYS A 510 -14.78 32.09 -24.86
CA LYS A 510 -14.37 32.38 -23.48
C LYS A 510 -15.51 32.02 -22.51
N PRO A 511 -15.20 31.51 -21.31
CA PRO A 511 -16.20 31.33 -20.27
C PRO A 511 -16.97 32.63 -19.98
N SER A 512 -18.30 32.53 -19.89
CA SER A 512 -19.19 33.64 -19.56
C SER A 512 -20.57 33.12 -19.13
N ARG A 513 -21.29 33.91 -18.33
CA ARG A 513 -22.68 33.65 -17.92
C ARG A 513 -23.65 33.58 -19.11
N GLU A 514 -23.31 34.24 -20.23
CA GLU A 514 -24.12 34.21 -21.46
C GLU A 514 -24.25 32.80 -22.06
N LEU A 515 -23.27 31.93 -21.80
CA LEU A 515 -23.30 30.54 -22.29
C LEU A 515 -24.33 29.68 -21.55
N LYS A 516 -24.89 30.15 -20.43
CA LYS A 516 -25.89 29.45 -19.62
C LYS A 516 -25.43 28.06 -19.22
N LEU A 517 -24.19 27.96 -18.73
CA LEU A 517 -23.57 26.74 -18.22
C LEU A 517 -23.12 26.96 -16.78
N LEU A 518 -23.46 26.02 -15.90
CA LEU A 518 -23.00 25.99 -14.52
C LEU A 518 -22.24 24.69 -14.29
N SER A 519 -20.93 24.76 -14.11
CA SER A 519 -20.16 23.58 -13.71
C SER A 519 -20.20 23.40 -12.20
N LEU A 520 -20.38 22.16 -11.75
CA LEU A 520 -20.52 21.78 -10.36
C LEU A 520 -19.55 20.62 -10.04
N ASP A 521 -18.75 20.77 -8.99
CA ASP A 521 -17.89 19.71 -8.43
C ASP A 521 -18.36 19.41 -7.01
N ILE A 522 -18.60 18.13 -6.74
CA ILE A 522 -18.98 17.63 -5.42
C ILE A 522 -17.91 16.68 -4.94
N PHE A 523 -17.22 17.09 -3.88
CA PHE A 523 -16.02 16.42 -3.42
C PHE A 523 -16.16 15.93 -1.97
N PRO A 524 -16.57 14.66 -1.77
CA PRO A 524 -16.76 14.08 -0.45
C PRO A 524 -15.45 13.57 0.16
N ILE A 525 -15.18 13.97 1.40
CA ILE A 525 -14.01 13.56 2.17
C ILE A 525 -14.41 13.23 3.60
N SER A 526 -13.88 12.14 4.17
CA SER A 526 -14.21 11.72 5.53
C SER A 526 -13.01 11.90 6.45
N ILE A 527 -13.19 12.63 7.56
CA ILE A 527 -12.18 12.84 8.61
C ILE A 527 -12.87 12.66 9.95
N ASN A 528 -12.35 11.77 10.81
CA ASN A 528 -12.84 11.56 12.19
C ASN A 528 -14.36 11.30 12.28
N ASN A 529 -14.91 10.41 11.43
CA ASN A 529 -16.34 10.09 11.34
C ASN A 529 -17.25 11.27 10.94
N VAL A 530 -16.67 12.34 10.41
CA VAL A 530 -17.38 13.46 9.77
C VAL A 530 -17.06 13.43 8.28
N THR A 531 -18.10 13.40 7.45
CA THR A 531 -17.94 13.52 6.00
C THR A 531 -18.20 14.96 5.58
N TYR A 532 -17.15 15.61 5.08
CA TYR A 532 -17.18 16.93 4.47
C TYR A 532 -17.47 16.81 2.98
N TYR A 533 -18.50 17.48 2.49
CA TYR A 533 -18.75 17.66 1.06
C TYR A 533 -18.35 19.08 0.68
N ILE A 534 -17.26 19.18 -0.08
CA ILE A 534 -16.84 20.43 -0.67
C ILE A 534 -17.59 20.56 -1.99
N VAL A 535 -18.47 21.55 -2.07
CA VAL A 535 -19.25 21.85 -3.26
C VAL A 535 -18.76 23.15 -3.85
N THR A 536 -18.31 23.11 -5.09
CA THR A 536 -17.92 24.30 -5.85
C THR A 536 -18.76 24.40 -7.10
N ALA A 537 -19.27 25.60 -7.39
CA ALA A 537 -19.99 25.91 -8.62
C ALA A 537 -19.26 27.02 -9.39
N PHE A 538 -19.28 26.97 -10.73
CA PHE A 538 -18.70 27.97 -11.62
C PHE A 538 -19.63 28.24 -12.80
N ASP A 539 -20.07 29.47 -12.95
CA ASP A 539 -21.07 29.89 -13.96
C ASP A 539 -20.45 30.49 -15.24
N GLY A 540 -19.12 30.44 -15.34
CA GLY A 540 -18.33 31.05 -16.41
C GLY A 540 -17.57 32.31 -15.98
N GLU A 541 -17.97 32.96 -14.88
CA GLU A 541 -17.35 34.19 -14.39
C GLU A 541 -17.01 34.12 -12.90
N GLU A 542 -17.94 33.65 -12.07
CA GLU A 542 -17.81 33.62 -10.62
C GLU A 542 -17.82 32.19 -10.07
N TYR A 543 -17.20 32.04 -8.90
CA TYR A 543 -17.17 30.77 -8.17
C TYR A 543 -18.01 30.91 -6.90
N ASP A 544 -18.89 29.95 -6.66
CA ASP A 544 -19.60 29.78 -5.38
C ASP A 544 -19.09 28.52 -4.69
N GLN A 545 -18.76 28.59 -3.40
CA GLN A 545 -18.14 27.51 -2.64
C GLN A 545 -18.80 27.29 -1.29
N LEU A 546 -19.11 26.04 -1.02
CA LEU A 546 -19.82 25.57 0.16
C LEU A 546 -19.08 24.35 0.72
N VAL A 547 -19.02 24.26 2.05
CA VAL A 547 -18.59 23.04 2.74
C VAL A 547 -19.76 22.57 3.59
N LEU A 548 -20.24 21.36 3.31
CA LEU A 548 -21.26 20.68 4.10
C LEU A 548 -20.58 19.65 4.99
N ASP A 549 -21.00 19.53 6.23
CA ASP A 549 -20.52 18.55 7.19
C ASP A 549 -21.64 17.59 7.59
N ILE A 550 -21.37 16.28 7.47
CA ILE A 550 -22.31 15.23 7.83
C ILE A 550 -21.69 14.36 8.92
N HIS A 551 -22.36 14.27 10.06
CA HIS A 551 -21.94 13.43 11.19
C HIS A 551 -22.58 12.05 11.09
N GLU A 552 -21.78 10.99 11.20
CA GLU A 552 -22.29 9.64 11.36
C GLU A 552 -22.65 9.36 12.83
N LYS A 553 -23.94 9.44 13.19
CA LYS A 553 -24.45 8.94 14.48
C LYS A 553 -25.34 7.73 14.25
N GLY A 554 -24.79 6.53 14.47
CA GLY A 554 -25.55 5.27 14.52
C GLY A 554 -26.45 5.01 13.30
N LYS A 555 -25.87 4.67 12.14
CA LYS A 555 -26.57 4.39 10.86
C LYS A 555 -27.58 5.47 10.40
N GLN A 556 -27.68 6.60 11.09
CA GLN A 556 -28.47 7.77 10.70
C GLN A 556 -27.51 8.93 10.44
N LEU A 557 -27.65 9.53 9.26
CA LEU A 557 -26.93 10.75 8.88
C LEU A 557 -27.65 11.92 9.55
N THR A 558 -26.99 12.61 10.48
CA THR A 558 -27.52 13.82 11.12
C THR A 558 -26.69 15.02 10.68
N PHE A 559 -27.36 16.07 10.20
CA PHE A 559 -26.74 17.32 9.74
C PHE A 559 -26.64 18.30 10.90
N ASP A 560 -25.50 18.98 11.01
CA ASP A 560 -25.39 20.19 11.84
C ASP A 560 -25.71 21.47 11.03
N THR A 561 -26.02 21.40 9.72
CA THR A 561 -26.42 22.58 8.92
C THR A 561 -27.51 22.28 7.87
N ILE A 562 -28.80 22.31 8.27
CA ILE A 562 -29.96 22.40 7.33
C ILE A 562 -29.75 23.53 6.30
N GLU A 563 -29.13 24.62 6.75
CA GLU A 563 -28.77 25.79 5.94
C GLU A 563 -27.87 25.45 4.73
N GLY A 564 -26.99 24.45 4.84
CA GLY A 564 -26.08 24.06 3.77
C GLY A 564 -26.79 23.38 2.61
N ILE A 565 -27.72 22.47 2.90
CA ILE A 565 -28.55 21.82 1.87
C ILE A 565 -29.43 22.86 1.18
N ASP A 566 -30.01 23.79 1.94
CA ASP A 566 -30.83 24.88 1.38
C ASP A 566 -30.01 25.80 0.46
N LYS A 567 -28.74 26.08 0.81
CA LYS A 567 -27.82 26.81 -0.07
C LYS A 567 -27.55 26.05 -1.37
N LEU A 568 -27.24 24.76 -1.29
CA LEU A 568 -27.04 23.92 -2.49
C LEU A 568 -28.29 23.87 -3.38
N LEU A 569 -29.46 23.68 -2.76
CA LEU A 569 -30.76 23.72 -3.43
C LEU A 569 -30.96 25.07 -4.13
N ASN A 570 -30.66 26.18 -3.47
CA ASN A 570 -30.80 27.51 -4.04
C ASN A 570 -29.84 27.76 -5.21
N ILE A 571 -28.58 27.29 -5.14
CA ILE A 571 -27.61 27.39 -6.24
C ILE A 571 -28.16 26.67 -7.48
N ILE A 572 -28.58 25.41 -7.32
CA ILE A 572 -29.11 24.61 -8.42
C ILE A 572 -30.42 25.20 -8.95
N ARG A 573 -31.35 25.57 -8.06
CA ARG A 573 -32.64 26.16 -8.43
C ARG A 573 -32.47 27.46 -9.20
N LYS A 574 -31.65 28.38 -8.71
CA LYS A 574 -31.38 29.67 -9.38
C LYS A 574 -30.82 29.46 -10.78
N ALA A 575 -29.87 28.53 -10.92
CA ALA A 575 -29.31 28.21 -12.22
C ALA A 575 -30.39 27.71 -13.20
N ILE A 576 -31.29 26.83 -12.74
CA ILE A 576 -32.39 26.31 -13.56
C ILE A 576 -33.39 27.40 -13.93
N ASP A 577 -33.82 28.21 -12.95
CA ASP A 577 -34.75 29.31 -13.16
C ASP A 577 -34.22 30.31 -14.20
N GLU A 578 -32.89 30.50 -14.24
CA GLU A 578 -32.19 31.36 -15.21
C GLU A 578 -31.82 30.65 -16.54
N GLY A 579 -32.23 29.38 -16.72
CA GLY A 579 -32.06 28.60 -17.94
C GLY A 579 -30.67 27.99 -18.14
N PHE A 580 -29.88 27.83 -17.08
CA PHE A 580 -28.56 27.20 -17.14
C PHE A 580 -28.65 25.68 -17.24
N LYS A 581 -27.70 25.08 -17.96
CA LYS A 581 -27.40 23.65 -17.87
C LYS A 581 -26.37 23.39 -16.79
N VAL A 582 -26.54 22.32 -16.02
CA VAL A 582 -25.62 21.94 -14.94
C VAL A 582 -24.64 20.89 -15.46
N LEU A 583 -23.35 21.17 -15.38
CA LEU A 583 -22.27 20.29 -15.83
C LEU A 583 -21.62 19.62 -14.62
N ILE A 584 -21.48 18.29 -14.66
CA ILE A 584 -20.74 17.51 -13.65
C ILE A 584 -19.71 16.62 -14.35
N TYR A 585 -18.78 16.05 -13.59
CA TYR A 585 -17.75 15.16 -14.13
C TYR A 585 -17.70 13.83 -13.37
N GLY A 586 -18.49 12.84 -13.82
CA GLY A 586 -18.52 11.50 -13.24
C GLY A 586 -18.97 11.46 -11.78
N GLN A 587 -19.85 12.40 -11.38
CA GLN A 587 -20.23 12.65 -9.99
C GLN A 587 -21.71 12.44 -9.67
N LYS A 588 -22.43 11.74 -10.55
CA LYS A 588 -23.88 11.46 -10.38
C LYS A 588 -24.17 10.77 -9.05
N SER A 589 -23.38 9.78 -8.65
CA SER A 589 -23.62 9.03 -7.42
C SER A 589 -23.44 9.89 -6.16
N GLN A 590 -22.43 10.76 -6.12
CA GLN A 590 -22.20 11.69 -5.01
C GLN A 590 -23.33 12.72 -4.91
N LEU A 591 -23.82 13.21 -6.05
CA LEU A 591 -24.96 14.12 -6.09
C LEU A 591 -26.24 13.43 -5.57
N GLN A 592 -26.47 12.18 -5.96
CA GLN A 592 -27.58 11.36 -5.45
C GLN A 592 -27.44 11.05 -3.96
N GLU A 593 -26.22 10.83 -3.47
CA GLU A 593 -25.94 10.57 -2.05
C GLU A 593 -26.30 11.78 -1.18
N ILE A 594 -25.88 12.99 -1.57
CA ILE A 594 -26.33 14.23 -0.90
C ILE A 594 -27.84 14.36 -0.99
N ALA A 595 -28.45 14.04 -2.13
CA ALA A 595 -29.89 14.17 -2.30
C ALA A 595 -30.70 13.23 -1.42
N ARG A 596 -30.18 12.06 -1.03
CA ARG A 596 -30.90 11.09 -0.17
C ARG A 596 -31.43 11.72 1.11
N THR A 597 -30.85 12.82 1.54
CA THR A 597 -31.22 13.50 2.78
C THR A 597 -32.27 14.61 2.62
N SER A 598 -32.62 14.98 1.38
CA SER A 598 -33.67 15.96 1.07
C SER A 598 -34.59 15.44 -0.05
N LYS A 599 -35.87 15.21 0.29
CA LYS A 599 -36.90 14.81 -0.70
C LYS A 599 -37.04 15.83 -1.83
N THR A 600 -36.94 17.13 -1.50
CA THR A 600 -37.00 18.21 -2.50
C THR A 600 -35.84 18.12 -3.48
N LEU A 601 -34.61 17.90 -2.97
CA LEU A 601 -33.43 17.73 -3.83
C LEU A 601 -33.54 16.47 -4.70
N GLN A 602 -34.08 15.36 -4.19
CA GLN A 602 -34.32 14.15 -4.98
C GLN A 602 -35.28 14.39 -6.15
N ILE A 603 -36.42 15.05 -5.88
CA ILE A 603 -37.41 15.35 -6.91
C ILE A 603 -36.81 16.27 -7.97
N LEU A 604 -36.07 17.31 -7.53
CA LEU A 604 -35.40 18.24 -8.41
C LEU A 604 -34.38 17.53 -9.31
N LEU A 605 -33.49 16.73 -8.74
CA LEU A 605 -32.49 15.99 -9.51
C LEU A 605 -33.10 15.03 -10.51
N LYS A 606 -34.15 14.29 -10.10
CA LYS A 606 -34.86 13.38 -11.01
C LYS A 606 -35.47 14.13 -12.20
N SER A 607 -36.10 15.27 -11.95
CA SER A 607 -36.64 16.15 -13.02
C SER A 607 -35.53 16.66 -13.94
N LEU A 608 -34.36 17.01 -13.40
CA LEU A 608 -33.22 17.48 -14.18
C LEU A 608 -32.57 16.39 -15.04
N GLU A 609 -32.54 15.16 -14.53
CA GLU A 609 -32.11 13.98 -15.28
C GLU A 609 -33.09 13.69 -16.43
N GLU A 610 -34.40 13.70 -16.17
CA GLU A 610 -35.45 13.47 -17.18
C GLU A 610 -35.45 14.55 -18.29
N THR A 611 -35.12 15.79 -17.94
CA THR A 611 -35.07 16.93 -18.88
C THR A 611 -33.72 17.10 -19.59
N ASN A 612 -32.72 16.24 -19.32
CA ASN A 612 -31.33 16.38 -19.81
C ASN A 612 -30.70 17.76 -19.48
N THR A 613 -31.07 18.34 -18.35
CA THR A 613 -30.55 19.63 -17.87
C THR A 613 -29.21 19.45 -17.15
N ILE A 614 -29.03 18.31 -16.48
CA ILE A 614 -27.72 17.88 -15.97
C ILE A 614 -26.99 17.12 -17.06
N ILE A 615 -25.79 17.57 -17.40
CA ILE A 615 -24.90 16.94 -18.37
C ILE A 615 -23.68 16.41 -17.64
N ASP A 616 -23.42 15.12 -17.81
CA ASP A 616 -22.16 14.52 -17.37
C ASP A 616 -21.10 14.70 -18.46
N VAL A 617 -20.18 15.63 -18.23
CA VAL A 617 -19.12 15.96 -19.17
C VAL A 617 -18.19 14.77 -19.36
N HIS A 618 -18.04 13.93 -18.33
CA HIS A 618 -17.27 12.69 -18.40
C HIS A 618 -17.81 11.74 -19.47
N ASP A 619 -19.12 11.51 -19.50
CA ASP A 619 -19.80 10.70 -20.52
C ASP A 619 -19.62 11.31 -21.92
N VAL A 620 -19.70 12.64 -22.04
CA VAL A 620 -19.49 13.36 -23.30
C VAL A 620 -18.07 13.15 -23.82
N VAL A 621 -17.05 13.29 -22.96
CA VAL A 621 -15.64 13.10 -23.30
C VAL A 621 -15.40 11.68 -23.79
N LYS A 622 -15.85 10.67 -23.03
CA LYS A 622 -15.71 9.25 -23.38
C LYS A 622 -16.34 8.95 -24.74
N LYS A 623 -17.55 9.45 -24.98
CA LYS A 623 -18.25 9.25 -26.25
C LYS A 623 -17.55 9.91 -27.43
N VAL A 624 -17.13 11.16 -27.30
CA VAL A 624 -16.52 11.93 -28.41
C VAL A 624 -15.15 11.39 -28.78
N LEU A 625 -14.35 10.99 -27.79
CA LEU A 625 -13.00 10.45 -28.02
C LEU A 625 -12.97 8.93 -28.17
N GLY A 626 -14.11 8.25 -28.00
CA GLY A 626 -14.19 6.80 -27.93
C GLY A 626 -13.31 6.21 -26.82
N LEU A 627 -13.18 6.89 -25.68
CA LEU A 627 -12.33 6.47 -24.56
C LEU A 627 -13.13 5.73 -23.50
N ASP A 628 -12.51 4.71 -22.90
CA ASP A 628 -13.08 3.99 -21.74
C ASP A 628 -12.63 4.61 -20.40
N ILE A 629 -11.58 5.42 -20.43
CA ILE A 629 -10.89 5.99 -19.26
C ILE A 629 -10.66 7.48 -19.54
N ALA A 630 -11.17 8.33 -18.65
CA ALA A 630 -11.12 9.79 -18.77
C ALA A 630 -10.97 10.49 -17.39
N PRO A 631 -9.85 10.30 -16.66
CA PRO A 631 -9.56 11.07 -15.45
C PRO A 631 -9.33 12.55 -15.77
N ILE A 632 -9.78 13.43 -14.88
CA ILE A 632 -9.87 14.87 -15.17
C ILE A 632 -8.49 15.55 -15.18
N GLU A 633 -7.59 15.23 -14.25
CA GLU A 633 -6.27 15.86 -14.18
C GLU A 633 -5.39 15.39 -15.34
N GLU A 634 -5.49 14.11 -15.72
CA GLU A 634 -4.79 13.60 -16.91
C GLU A 634 -5.29 14.28 -18.19
N LEU A 635 -6.60 14.40 -18.40
CA LEU A 635 -7.13 15.11 -19.57
C LEU A 635 -6.74 16.59 -19.60
N GLU A 636 -6.74 17.25 -18.44
CA GLU A 636 -6.33 18.64 -18.31
C GLU A 636 -4.88 18.87 -18.75
N LYS A 637 -3.95 17.99 -18.33
CA LYS A 637 -2.54 18.03 -18.75
C LYS A 637 -2.39 17.86 -20.26
N HIS A 638 -3.12 16.92 -20.86
CA HIS A 638 -3.01 16.64 -22.30
C HIS A 638 -3.66 17.72 -23.16
N LEU A 639 -4.78 18.30 -22.72
CA LEU A 639 -5.48 19.38 -23.40
C LEU A 639 -4.88 20.76 -23.09
N ASN A 640 -3.89 20.83 -22.19
CA ASN A 640 -3.24 22.06 -21.74
C ASN A 640 -4.26 23.14 -21.31
N ILE A 641 -5.30 22.72 -20.57
CA ILE A 641 -6.42 23.61 -20.18
C ILE A 641 -5.97 24.64 -19.15
N GLN A 642 -5.29 24.18 -18.09
CA GLN A 642 -4.79 25.05 -17.03
C GLN A 642 -3.61 24.40 -16.31
N VAL A 643 -2.95 25.19 -15.48
CA VAL A 643 -1.97 24.70 -14.51
C VAL A 643 -2.62 24.77 -13.13
N ARG A 644 -2.86 23.62 -12.51
CA ARG A 644 -3.45 23.55 -11.17
C ARG A 644 -2.53 24.19 -10.13
N LYS A 645 -3.14 24.90 -9.17
CA LYS A 645 -2.44 25.36 -7.97
C LYS A 645 -2.16 24.22 -7.00
N ILE A 646 -3.11 23.30 -6.87
CA ILE A 646 -3.03 22.11 -6.03
C ILE A 646 -3.17 20.88 -6.92
N SER A 647 -2.15 20.03 -6.97
CA SER A 647 -2.21 18.75 -7.67
C SER A 647 -2.85 17.67 -6.81
N LEU A 648 -3.31 16.58 -7.44
CA LEU A 648 -3.85 15.43 -6.72
C LEU A 648 -2.84 14.84 -5.72
N SER A 649 -1.55 14.86 -6.03
CA SER A 649 -0.50 14.42 -5.11
C SER A 649 -0.41 15.27 -3.85
N GLN A 650 -0.45 16.59 -4.02
CA GLN A 650 -0.40 17.54 -2.90
C GLN A 650 -1.63 17.36 -2.03
N LEU A 651 -2.81 17.28 -2.65
CA LEU A 651 -4.09 17.05 -1.97
C LEU A 651 -4.06 15.74 -1.17
N ARG A 652 -3.57 14.65 -1.75
CA ARG A 652 -3.40 13.35 -1.07
C ARG A 652 -2.49 13.44 0.15
N SER A 653 -1.32 14.07 0.00
CA SER A 653 -0.39 14.29 1.11
C SER A 653 -1.02 15.12 2.24
N SER A 654 -1.79 16.15 1.90
CA SER A 654 -2.49 17.00 2.86
C SER A 654 -3.64 16.26 3.56
N TYR A 655 -4.39 15.46 2.82
CA TYR A 655 -5.43 14.58 3.37
C TYR A 655 -4.85 13.60 4.39
N HIS A 656 -3.76 12.90 4.04
CA HIS A 656 -3.05 12.02 4.98
C HIS A 656 -2.64 12.77 6.25
N ASN A 657 -2.05 13.96 6.13
CA ASN A 657 -1.69 14.77 7.30
C ASN A 657 -2.90 15.13 8.19
N ALA A 658 -4.07 15.36 7.59
CA ALA A 658 -5.30 15.69 8.32
C ALA A 658 -5.91 14.49 9.06
N ILE A 659 -5.69 13.25 8.58
CA ILE A 659 -6.21 12.02 9.22
C ILE A 659 -5.21 11.39 10.20
N ALA A 660 -3.91 11.46 9.92
CA ALA A 660 -2.88 10.67 10.62
C ALA A 660 -2.25 11.41 11.80
N LYS A 661 -2.10 12.74 11.71
CA LYS A 661 -1.41 13.53 12.75
C LYS A 661 -2.41 13.98 13.80
N ASP A 662 -2.03 13.82 15.07
CA ASP A 662 -2.78 14.19 16.30
C ASP A 662 -4.07 14.98 15.99
N THR A 663 -5.20 14.28 16.03
CA THR A 663 -6.53 14.74 15.60
C THR A 663 -7.00 16.00 16.32
N THR A 664 -6.30 16.44 17.38
CA THR A 664 -6.49 17.73 18.03
C THR A 664 -6.00 18.93 17.21
N LYS A 665 -5.19 18.73 16.16
CA LYS A 665 -4.65 19.78 15.30
C LYS A 665 -5.65 20.24 14.23
N GLN A 666 -6.70 20.95 14.67
CA GLN A 666 -7.71 21.57 13.79
C GLN A 666 -7.12 22.39 12.62
N PHE A 667 -5.92 22.94 12.79
CA PHE A 667 -5.24 23.69 11.72
C PHE A 667 -4.90 22.82 10.50
N LEU A 668 -4.57 21.52 10.68
CA LEU A 668 -4.26 20.61 9.57
C LEU A 668 -5.51 20.28 8.76
N ILE A 669 -6.63 20.05 9.46
CA ILE A 669 -7.94 19.84 8.83
C ILE A 669 -8.32 21.10 8.04
N LYS A 670 -8.19 22.29 8.64
CA LYS A 670 -8.49 23.55 7.96
C LYS A 670 -7.61 23.76 6.71
N GLN A 671 -6.30 23.54 6.84
CA GLN A 671 -5.37 23.64 5.72
C GLN A 671 -5.79 22.70 4.57
N PHE A 672 -6.08 21.44 4.90
CA PHE A 672 -6.53 20.48 3.91
C PHE A 672 -7.86 20.90 3.25
N LEU A 673 -8.85 21.37 4.01
CA LEU A 673 -10.12 21.84 3.46
C LEU A 673 -9.93 23.03 2.51
N ASP A 674 -9.00 23.93 2.79
CA ASP A 674 -8.68 25.06 1.91
C ASP A 674 -7.97 24.61 0.62
N GLU A 675 -7.03 23.66 0.72
CA GLU A 675 -6.40 23.03 -0.46
C GLU A 675 -7.41 22.25 -1.31
N ALA A 676 -8.35 21.57 -0.65
CA ALA A 676 -9.43 20.82 -1.30
C ALA A 676 -10.44 21.73 -2.00
N LYS A 677 -10.74 22.92 -1.46
CA LYS A 677 -11.51 23.96 -2.15
C LYS A 677 -10.79 24.44 -3.41
N GLU A 678 -9.50 24.74 -3.36
CA GLU A 678 -8.74 25.15 -4.56
C GLU A 678 -8.65 24.02 -5.61
N TYR A 679 -8.53 22.76 -5.17
CA TYR A 679 -8.60 21.61 -6.07
C TYR A 679 -9.98 21.53 -6.75
N SER A 680 -11.06 21.74 -6.00
CA SER A 680 -12.44 21.74 -6.50
C SER A 680 -12.70 22.88 -7.50
N ARG A 681 -12.14 24.07 -7.28
CA ARG A 681 -12.16 25.19 -8.26
C ARG A 681 -11.53 24.79 -9.59
N SER A 682 -10.39 24.10 -9.53
CA SER A 682 -9.72 23.61 -10.74
C SER A 682 -10.60 22.60 -11.47
N ASN A 683 -11.29 21.71 -10.76
CA ASN A 683 -12.20 20.72 -11.37
C ASN A 683 -13.37 21.37 -12.12
N VAL A 684 -14.08 22.33 -11.50
CA VAL A 684 -15.22 22.98 -12.18
C VAL A 684 -14.78 23.77 -13.40
N TYR A 685 -13.62 24.42 -13.34
CA TYR A 685 -13.08 25.13 -14.49
C TYR A 685 -12.73 24.16 -15.63
N SER A 686 -12.01 23.08 -15.32
CA SER A 686 -11.68 22.04 -16.31
C SER A 686 -12.92 21.39 -16.90
N THR A 687 -13.93 21.10 -16.08
CA THR A 687 -15.21 20.51 -16.52
C THR A 687 -15.94 21.43 -17.49
N TYR A 688 -16.01 22.72 -17.17
CA TYR A 688 -16.61 23.74 -18.03
C TYR A 688 -15.89 23.81 -19.39
N ILE A 689 -14.55 23.92 -19.37
CA ILE A 689 -13.74 24.03 -20.59
C ILE A 689 -13.83 22.74 -21.43
N MET A 690 -13.73 21.57 -20.80
CA MET A 690 -13.86 20.27 -21.49
C MET A 690 -15.21 20.17 -22.18
N TYR A 691 -16.31 20.57 -21.54
CA TYR A 691 -17.62 20.58 -22.17
C TYR A 691 -17.64 21.46 -23.43
N LEU A 692 -17.04 22.64 -23.40
CA LEU A 692 -16.95 23.50 -24.59
C LEU A 692 -16.15 22.85 -25.72
N ILE A 693 -14.98 22.27 -25.40
CA ILE A 693 -14.13 21.57 -26.37
C ILE A 693 -14.88 20.41 -27.02
N PHE A 694 -15.43 19.50 -26.21
CA PHE A 694 -16.03 18.28 -26.72
C PHE A 694 -17.42 18.49 -27.32
N SER A 695 -18.17 19.49 -26.87
CA SER A 695 -19.41 19.91 -27.55
C SER A 695 -19.13 20.47 -28.94
N TYR A 696 -18.04 21.23 -29.11
CA TYR A 696 -17.62 21.72 -30.42
C TYR A 696 -17.23 20.56 -31.35
N LEU A 697 -16.42 19.62 -30.87
CA LEU A 697 -15.98 18.46 -31.64
C LEU A 697 -17.15 17.54 -32.04
N ASN A 698 -18.09 17.30 -31.13
CA ASN A 698 -19.27 16.48 -31.39
C ASN A 698 -20.19 17.07 -32.46
N ARG A 699 -20.24 18.40 -32.60
CA ARG A 699 -20.99 19.07 -33.68
C ARG A 699 -20.32 18.92 -35.05
N ARG A 700 -19.01 18.69 -35.09
CA ARG A 700 -18.20 18.57 -36.31
C ARG A 700 -18.17 17.14 -36.86
N SER A 701 -18.39 16.13 -36.01
CA SER A 701 -18.44 14.70 -36.38
C SER A 701 -19.80 14.23 -36.88
N LEU A 702 -20.86 15.03 -36.70
CA LEU A 702 -22.14 14.82 -37.38
C LEU A 702 -21.99 15.25 -38.85
N PRO A 703 -22.32 14.40 -39.85
CA PRO A 703 -22.33 14.83 -41.24
C PRO A 703 -23.23 16.05 -41.36
N ASN A 704 -22.77 17.10 -42.05
CA ASN A 704 -23.59 18.25 -42.41
C ASN A 704 -24.81 17.77 -43.21
N SER A 705 -25.92 17.48 -42.51
CA SER A 705 -27.25 17.47 -43.09
C SER A 705 -27.83 18.86 -42.93
N ARG A 706 -27.34 19.79 -43.75
CA ARG A 706 -28.09 20.88 -44.39
C ARG A 706 -27.17 21.72 -45.26
#